data_AF-A0A9P6RP88-F1
#
_entry.id   AF-A0A9P6RP88-F1
#
_cell.length_a   1.000
_cell.length_b   1.000
_cell.length_c   1.000
_cell.angle_alpha   90.00
_cell.angle_beta   90.00
_cell.angle_gamma   90.00
#
_symmetry.space_group_name_H-M   'P 1'
#
loop_
_entity.id
_entity.type
_entity.pdbx_description
1 polymer ?
#
loop_
_entity_poly.entity_id
_entity_poly.type
_entity_poly.pdbx_seq_one_letter_code
_entity_poly.pdbx_strand_id
1 'polypeptide(L)'
;MLGRHDHAATAAAATTATAAAHTDPPSDMLPAKPDITFRAHHLKAQGLKHSTSFSSMSSYASSIPSDNEKSSSSSEEERAVATINRSSSSRTSPSAAATRKNERRPGGGTQMRSAGKAHDWYSGGRITSHGRWFRDSQNRTLLLRGVNLCGNSKLPTTPNGSTHLNEGFFDHRNVCFMGRPFPKDEADEHFSRLKRWGLTFVRLLVPWEALEHSGPGIYDERFIDSLIELIELMPKYGIKCFIDPHQDCWSRFSGGSGAPGWTFEAAGLDITKFKATGAAYVHNTNQFPGDSPPMVWPTNYTKLAASTMFTLFWAGDTFAPKKMYQGEPIQQFLQNRYLGCYQHLARRLSHLDAIMGFEIMNEPHPGYIGLDNLKRYDFNSNLFFGDSPSALDGFALGDGMTMPIEVWVKSWPLPTKKQRTRLINSEKESAWFDGNCLWKEHGVWSVNAKTGQPQVDKPDYFSLHPTTGEKIDFSRFYLDFIGKYSKAIQSVIPSAFVFVEPVPNEPAPVWGPNDHEENIVYAPHWYDLHSVFNKAFDGRITHDVQGLSKGKNVFAATYFGLKGARKNYRGQLSNILNTGLQNVGNKPCVIGECGIPMDINQRRAFMNGDYGYHSKFLDAILSSLEANLLNFTLWNYNATNDNTHGDHWNGEDFSIFSLDSPQGSLGPDSRSSTPTTSTLRQQAPNFAKEVMKRSANSGADFSSKMQIRRAGKEPEQQLEEIDLHEDRNGEVQGDEILESQAVQEEEAIAMDSPFDRSYFRFEDEESDDGRHHESHIGGRALDAVVRPYAAKVAGEPISTEFELTTLQFTFRFCNYIQTPVPVVHISSPSQERPNSSSSDSSDSNTSTLNNNNSLRLPYSNPALNSSFIGHPPEDTVLAFETEIFIPSYHYDEVGVEILVSDGDWRYVKERQTLYYRHKEMKPGAVHSVQIKPLRAPGTVATTAGLSSPGSGNQATPSSLSRPSTPDAYGRSKMMKGGASPMEPSKLKADEAYGSHLGGSGGNKTHLKPESEMGCVCTIM
;
A
#
# COMPACT_ATOMS: atom_id res chain seq x y z
N MET A 1 1.04 27.76 -59.22
CA MET A 1 1.30 29.19 -59.53
C MET A 1 0.89 30.03 -58.33
N LEU A 2 1.31 31.29 -58.26
CA LEU A 2 0.98 32.22 -57.15
C LEU A 2 -0.50 32.66 -57.22
N GLY A 3 -1.11 33.04 -56.08
CA GLY A 3 -2.57 33.26 -55.99
C GLY A 3 -3.13 34.33 -55.01
N ARG A 4 -2.28 35.05 -54.26
CA ARG A 4 -2.60 36.17 -53.33
C ARG A 4 -3.36 35.85 -52.01
N HIS A 5 -3.12 36.73 -51.03
CA HIS A 5 -3.90 36.94 -49.81
C HIS A 5 -5.05 37.94 -50.08
N ASP A 6 -5.98 38.10 -49.14
CA ASP A 6 -6.06 39.33 -48.33
C ASP A 6 -6.90 39.14 -47.05
N HIS A 7 -6.87 40.12 -46.14
CA HIS A 7 -7.27 39.99 -44.73
C HIS A 7 -8.65 40.59 -44.36
N ALA A 8 -9.30 39.94 -43.39
CA ALA A 8 -10.10 40.48 -42.26
C ALA A 8 -11.26 41.50 -42.48
N ALA A 9 -12.42 41.23 -41.84
CA ALA A 9 -13.04 42.13 -40.84
C ALA A 9 -14.32 41.57 -40.16
N THR A 10 -14.20 41.21 -38.87
CA THR A 10 -15.02 41.68 -37.72
C THR A 10 -16.57 41.50 -37.64
N ALA A 11 -17.02 41.06 -36.45
CA ALA A 11 -18.36 41.19 -35.82
C ALA A 11 -19.55 40.35 -36.35
N ALA A 12 -20.60 40.03 -35.57
CA ALA A 12 -20.76 39.88 -34.09
C ALA A 12 -22.16 39.27 -33.77
N ALA A 13 -22.32 38.67 -32.58
CA ALA A 13 -23.59 38.19 -31.93
C ALA A 13 -24.44 37.15 -32.72
N ALA A 14 -24.93 36.01 -32.21
CA ALA A 14 -25.39 35.53 -30.89
C ALA A 14 -26.93 35.53 -30.68
N THR A 15 -27.43 34.38 -30.20
CA THR A 15 -28.67 34.13 -29.41
C THR A 15 -30.04 33.83 -30.10
N THR A 16 -30.53 32.61 -29.83
CA THR A 16 -31.93 32.18 -29.49
C THR A 16 -33.09 31.93 -30.49
N ALA A 17 -33.84 30.85 -30.16
CA ALA A 17 -35.32 30.68 -30.18
C ALA A 17 -36.10 30.03 -31.37
N THR A 18 -36.23 28.69 -31.30
CA THR A 18 -37.48 27.86 -31.33
C THR A 18 -38.72 28.16 -32.21
N ALA A 19 -39.17 27.09 -32.92
CA ALA A 19 -40.57 26.63 -33.13
C ALA A 19 -41.56 27.47 -33.99
N ALA A 20 -42.60 26.92 -34.66
CA ALA A 20 -42.95 25.57 -35.15
C ALA A 20 -44.24 25.65 -36.05
N ALA A 21 -44.56 24.66 -36.91
CA ALA A 21 -45.94 24.31 -37.35
C ALA A 21 -46.05 23.09 -38.32
N HIS A 22 -47.20 22.38 -38.22
CA HIS A 22 -47.86 21.33 -39.04
C HIS A 22 -47.60 21.26 -40.57
N THR A 23 -47.76 20.13 -41.27
CA THR A 23 -49.04 19.38 -41.53
C THR A 23 -48.87 17.90 -41.94
N ASP A 24 -49.97 17.13 -41.95
CA ASP A 24 -50.08 15.65 -42.16
C ASP A 24 -51.57 15.25 -42.43
N PRO A 25 -51.99 13.99 -42.74
CA PRO A 25 -51.31 12.80 -43.31
C PRO A 25 -51.84 12.50 -44.76
N PRO A 26 -52.78 11.57 -45.15
CA PRO A 26 -53.44 10.38 -44.54
C PRO A 26 -53.47 9.05 -45.40
N SER A 27 -53.71 7.89 -44.76
CA SER A 27 -54.48 6.69 -45.24
C SER A 27 -54.00 5.88 -46.50
N ASP A 28 -54.26 4.58 -46.69
CA ASP A 28 -54.63 3.40 -45.85
C ASP A 28 -54.51 2.09 -46.67
N MET A 29 -54.55 0.91 -46.02
CA MET A 29 -55.25 -0.35 -46.43
C MET A 29 -54.65 -1.65 -45.83
N LEU A 30 -55.52 -2.53 -45.33
CA LEU A 30 -55.28 -3.95 -44.98
C LEU A 30 -56.11 -4.85 -45.91
N PRO A 31 -55.90 -6.20 -46.00
CA PRO A 31 -56.70 -7.09 -45.14
C PRO A 31 -56.14 -8.52 -44.83
N ALA A 32 -56.87 -9.20 -43.92
CA ALA A 32 -57.12 -10.65 -43.84
C ALA A 32 -56.22 -11.64 -43.05
N LYS A 33 -56.93 -12.60 -42.40
CA LYS A 33 -56.57 -13.84 -41.68
C LYS A 33 -56.93 -15.07 -42.60
N PRO A 34 -56.74 -16.40 -42.29
CA PRO A 34 -56.77 -17.04 -40.96
C PRO A 34 -56.00 -18.38 -40.67
N ASP A 35 -56.04 -18.76 -39.39
CA ASP A 35 -56.20 -20.07 -38.71
C ASP A 35 -55.42 -21.40 -39.01
N ILE A 36 -54.71 -21.85 -37.95
CA ILE A 36 -54.76 -23.14 -37.18
C ILE A 36 -54.51 -24.52 -37.89
N THR A 37 -53.86 -25.45 -37.14
CA THR A 37 -53.70 -26.93 -37.28
C THR A 37 -52.38 -27.45 -37.90
N PHE A 38 -51.79 -28.61 -37.54
CA PHE A 38 -52.04 -29.61 -36.46
C PHE A 38 -50.78 -30.46 -36.13
N ARG A 39 -50.75 -31.01 -34.89
CA ARG A 39 -50.17 -32.33 -34.46
C ARG A 39 -48.66 -32.48 -34.21
N ALA A 40 -48.33 -33.57 -33.51
CA ALA A 40 -47.03 -33.91 -32.94
C ALA A 40 -46.83 -35.44 -32.81
N HIS A 41 -45.58 -35.89 -32.65
CA HIS A 41 -45.16 -37.23 -32.19
C HIS A 41 -43.95 -37.06 -31.23
N HIS A 42 -43.82 -37.71 -30.07
CA HIS A 42 -43.64 -39.15 -29.79
C HIS A 42 -42.31 -39.70 -30.35
N LEU A 43 -41.40 -40.37 -29.62
CA LEU A 43 -41.21 -40.71 -28.18
C LEU A 43 -39.66 -40.76 -27.92
N LYS A 44 -39.04 -41.11 -26.77
CA LYS A 44 -39.47 -41.74 -25.49
C LYS A 44 -38.46 -41.42 -24.36
N ALA A 45 -38.90 -41.37 -23.09
CA ALA A 45 -38.04 -41.62 -21.93
C ALA A 45 -38.84 -42.24 -20.76
N GLN A 46 -38.26 -43.25 -20.09
CA GLN A 46 -38.74 -43.85 -18.83
C GLN A 46 -37.50 -44.00 -17.93
N GLY A 47 -37.51 -43.77 -16.61
CA GLY A 47 -38.55 -43.18 -15.76
C GLY A 47 -38.76 -43.95 -14.45
N LEU A 48 -38.57 -43.27 -13.31
CA LEU A 48 -39.20 -43.41 -11.98
C LEU A 48 -38.71 -42.17 -11.17
N LYS A 49 -39.51 -41.27 -10.57
CA LYS A 49 -40.68 -41.36 -9.64
C LYS A 49 -40.28 -41.79 -8.21
N HIS A 50 -40.80 -41.21 -7.13
CA HIS A 50 -41.89 -40.22 -6.89
C HIS A 50 -41.41 -39.21 -5.81
N SER A 51 -41.54 -37.88 -5.96
CA SER A 51 -42.67 -36.97 -5.61
C SER A 51 -42.82 -36.67 -4.09
N THR A 52 -43.47 -35.60 -3.61
CA THR A 52 -44.52 -34.69 -4.18
C THR A 52 -44.48 -33.34 -3.42
N SER A 53 -44.36 -32.15 -4.06
CA SER A 53 -45.44 -31.15 -4.39
C SER A 53 -46.03 -30.35 -3.20
N PHE A 54 -46.51 -29.09 -3.27
CA PHE A 54 -46.87 -28.09 -4.32
C PHE A 54 -46.20 -26.72 -3.93
N SER A 55 -45.90 -25.71 -4.76
CA SER A 55 -46.59 -25.03 -5.88
C SER A 55 -47.79 -24.13 -5.44
N SER A 56 -48.03 -22.90 -5.92
CA SER A 56 -47.34 -22.00 -6.88
C SER A 56 -48.06 -20.64 -7.03
N MET A 57 -47.36 -19.58 -7.51
CA MET A 57 -47.92 -18.49 -8.38
C MET A 57 -48.95 -17.48 -7.78
N SER A 58 -49.22 -16.26 -8.32
CA SER A 58 -48.53 -15.39 -9.32
C SER A 58 -49.13 -13.95 -9.46
N SER A 59 -48.26 -12.94 -9.66
CA SER A 59 -48.35 -11.78 -10.61
C SER A 59 -49.33 -10.57 -10.47
N TYR A 60 -48.93 -9.50 -11.19
CA TYR A 60 -49.61 -8.23 -11.59
C TYR A 60 -49.71 -7.07 -10.57
N ALA A 61 -49.85 -5.80 -11.00
CA ALA A 61 -48.91 -4.89 -11.72
C ALA A 61 -49.64 -3.61 -12.24
N SER A 62 -48.96 -2.45 -12.29
CA SER A 62 -49.40 -1.15 -12.93
C SER A 62 -50.68 -0.46 -12.37
N SER A 63 -50.90 0.87 -12.45
CA SER A 63 -50.07 2.05 -12.83
C SER A 63 -50.74 3.41 -12.47
N ILE A 64 -49.94 4.43 -12.07
CA ILE A 64 -49.94 5.88 -12.48
C ILE A 64 -51.32 6.52 -12.85
N PRO A 65 -51.77 7.66 -12.22
CA PRO A 65 -51.19 8.98 -12.55
C PRO A 65 -51.19 10.16 -11.51
N SER A 66 -50.18 11.03 -11.68
CA SER A 66 -50.08 12.51 -11.56
C SER A 66 -50.89 13.39 -10.56
N ASP A 67 -50.13 14.29 -9.92
CA ASP A 67 -50.34 15.75 -9.76
C ASP A 67 -51.12 16.41 -8.60
N ASN A 68 -50.32 17.11 -7.77
CA ASN A 68 -50.46 18.48 -7.23
C ASN A 68 -51.46 18.88 -6.13
N GLU A 69 -50.83 19.24 -5.00
CA GLU A 69 -51.02 20.44 -4.18
C GLU A 69 -52.20 20.62 -3.18
N LYS A 70 -51.76 20.88 -1.94
CA LYS A 70 -52.24 21.87 -0.95
C LYS A 70 -53.35 21.53 0.06
N SER A 71 -52.95 21.77 1.32
CA SER A 71 -53.70 22.33 2.46
C SER A 71 -54.46 21.40 3.43
N SER A 72 -53.77 21.11 4.54
CA SER A 72 -54.19 21.33 5.94
C SER A 72 -55.47 20.70 6.55
N SER A 73 -55.26 20.24 7.81
CA SER A 73 -56.20 20.19 8.95
C SER A 73 -57.07 18.92 9.16
N SER A 74 -57.07 18.46 10.42
CA SER A 74 -58.15 17.90 11.28
C SER A 74 -59.40 17.23 10.67
N SER A 75 -60.05 16.24 11.31
CA SER A 75 -59.73 15.37 12.48
C SER A 75 -60.91 14.39 12.68
N GLU A 76 -60.71 13.32 13.48
CA GLU A 76 -61.79 12.58 14.18
C GLU A 76 -62.87 11.90 13.28
N GLU A 77 -63.83 11.07 13.73
CA GLU A 77 -64.07 10.38 15.02
C GLU A 77 -64.71 8.99 14.73
N GLU A 78 -64.51 8.00 15.60
CA GLU A 78 -65.48 6.88 15.74
C GLU A 78 -66.73 7.35 16.50
N ARG A 79 -67.84 6.60 16.50
CA ARG A 79 -68.95 6.90 17.42
C ARG A 79 -69.87 5.76 17.84
N ALA A 80 -70.34 5.90 19.09
CA ALA A 80 -71.44 5.20 19.79
C ALA A 80 -71.08 3.90 20.57
N VAL A 81 -71.54 3.67 21.82
CA VAL A 81 -72.29 4.56 22.73
C VAL A 81 -72.13 4.20 24.24
N ALA A 82 -72.09 5.25 25.06
CA ALA A 82 -72.58 5.49 26.45
C ALA A 82 -73.39 4.42 27.24
N THR A 83 -73.54 4.43 28.59
CA THR A 83 -72.95 5.15 29.76
C THR A 83 -73.64 4.66 31.06
N ILE A 84 -73.02 4.76 32.26
CA ILE A 84 -73.68 5.09 33.56
C ILE A 84 -72.64 5.58 34.62
N ASN A 85 -73.09 6.33 35.65
CA ASN A 85 -72.28 7.32 36.40
C ASN A 85 -71.98 7.00 37.89
N ARG A 86 -70.85 7.54 38.41
CA ARG A 86 -70.63 8.28 39.70
C ARG A 86 -69.16 8.18 40.21
N SER A 87 -68.58 9.07 41.03
CA SER A 87 -68.63 10.55 41.18
C SER A 87 -67.64 11.02 42.29
N SER A 88 -66.52 11.67 41.90
CA SER A 88 -65.69 12.67 42.63
C SER A 88 -65.57 12.73 44.18
N SER A 89 -64.33 12.78 44.70
CA SER A 89 -63.90 13.71 45.79
C SER A 89 -62.38 13.98 45.78
N SER A 90 -61.94 15.08 46.40
CA SER A 90 -60.53 15.57 46.47
C SER A 90 -59.91 15.31 47.88
N ARG A 91 -58.71 15.75 48.33
CA ARG A 91 -57.60 16.63 47.85
C ARG A 91 -56.39 16.46 48.82
N THR A 92 -55.13 16.59 48.38
CA THR A 92 -54.03 17.38 49.06
C THR A 92 -52.65 17.22 48.40
N SER A 93 -51.84 18.27 48.47
CA SER A 93 -50.39 18.40 48.19
C SER A 93 -49.83 19.40 49.26
N PRO A 94 -48.56 19.87 49.31
CA PRO A 94 -47.46 19.90 48.33
C PRO A 94 -46.30 18.95 48.78
N SER A 95 -45.00 19.07 48.44
CA SER A 95 -44.24 20.13 47.78
C SER A 95 -43.01 19.63 47.01
N ALA A 96 -42.23 20.57 46.48
CA ALA A 96 -41.14 20.41 45.51
C ALA A 96 -39.72 20.58 46.09
N ALA A 97 -38.76 19.96 45.40
CA ALA A 97 -37.40 20.45 45.21
C ALA A 97 -37.04 20.27 43.72
N ALA A 98 -36.27 21.19 43.13
CA ALA A 98 -36.21 21.33 41.67
C ALA A 98 -34.94 20.75 41.01
N THR A 99 -35.11 19.78 40.10
CA THR A 99 -34.09 19.37 39.14
C THR A 99 -34.18 20.22 37.87
N ARG A 100 -33.12 20.99 37.56
CA ARG A 100 -33.01 21.67 36.26
C ARG A 100 -32.80 20.63 35.16
N LYS A 101 -33.49 20.81 34.01
CA LYS A 101 -33.09 20.17 32.76
C LYS A 101 -31.66 20.62 32.42
N ASN A 102 -30.79 19.69 32.08
CA ASN A 102 -29.47 19.99 31.54
C ASN A 102 -29.48 19.64 30.05
N GLU A 103 -29.39 20.64 29.19
CA GLU A 103 -29.39 20.45 27.73
C GLU A 103 -28.04 19.87 27.30
N ARG A 104 -28.05 18.78 26.53
CA ARG A 104 -26.81 18.16 26.04
C ARG A 104 -26.18 19.05 24.98
N ARG A 105 -25.06 19.69 25.31
CA ARG A 105 -24.12 20.22 24.31
C ARG A 105 -23.35 19.05 23.66
N PRO A 106 -23.07 19.09 22.35
CA PRO A 106 -22.12 18.17 21.73
C PRO A 106 -20.67 18.59 22.07
N GLY A 107 -19.86 17.66 22.56
CA GLY A 107 -18.41 17.86 22.72
C GLY A 107 -17.76 17.02 23.83
N GLY A 108 -16.62 16.39 23.50
CA GLY A 108 -15.53 16.11 24.45
C GLY A 108 -15.82 15.15 25.61
N GLY A 109 -16.31 13.94 25.34
CA GLY A 109 -16.42 12.87 26.34
C GLY A 109 -15.23 11.91 26.34
N THR A 110 -14.04 12.34 26.76
CA THR A 110 -12.85 11.48 26.80
C THR A 110 -12.94 10.48 27.97
N GLN A 111 -13.46 9.28 27.72
CA GLN A 111 -13.16 8.12 28.58
C GLN A 111 -11.64 7.91 28.58
N MET A 112 -11.06 7.62 29.74
CA MET A 112 -9.64 7.26 29.84
C MET A 112 -9.40 5.98 29.04
N ARG A 113 -8.44 6.04 28.12
CA ARG A 113 -8.04 4.92 27.27
C ARG A 113 -6.86 4.23 27.93
N SER A 114 -6.97 2.93 28.17
CA SER A 114 -5.94 2.09 28.81
C SER A 114 -4.54 2.40 28.28
N ALA A 115 -3.58 2.57 29.19
CA ALA A 115 -2.20 3.01 28.93
C ALA A 115 -1.30 2.02 28.15
N GLY A 116 -1.82 1.35 27.12
CA GLY A 116 -1.11 0.33 26.35
C GLY A 116 0.11 0.86 25.58
N LYS A 117 1.08 -0.04 25.39
CA LYS A 117 2.37 0.10 24.68
C LYS A 117 2.24 0.89 23.36
N ALA A 118 3.28 1.65 22.99
CA ALA A 118 3.33 2.61 21.88
C ALA A 118 2.42 3.85 22.01
N HIS A 119 2.52 4.75 21.02
CA HIS A 119 1.86 6.05 20.98
C HIS A 119 0.38 5.93 20.53
N ASP A 120 -0.43 6.92 20.91
CA ASP A 120 -1.85 7.03 20.54
C ASP A 120 -2.05 8.21 19.59
N TRP A 121 -2.56 7.99 18.37
CA TRP A 121 -2.82 9.08 17.41
C TRP A 121 -3.94 10.04 17.84
N TYR A 122 -4.79 9.67 18.80
CA TYR A 122 -5.97 10.44 19.19
C TYR A 122 -5.66 11.46 20.30
N SER A 123 -4.59 11.27 21.08
CA SER A 123 -4.16 12.21 22.12
C SER A 123 -3.71 13.59 21.59
N GLY A 124 -3.43 13.68 20.28
CA GLY A 124 -3.18 14.93 19.57
C GLY A 124 -4.43 15.62 19.01
N GLY A 125 -5.62 15.02 19.14
CA GLY A 125 -6.86 15.51 18.51
C GLY A 125 -7.01 15.07 17.06
N ARG A 126 -7.56 15.95 16.21
CA ARG A 126 -7.74 15.70 14.77
C ARG A 126 -6.42 15.89 14.02
N ILE A 127 -6.18 15.03 13.04
CA ILE A 127 -5.05 15.15 12.09
C ILE A 127 -5.45 16.05 10.92
N THR A 128 -4.50 16.87 10.46
CA THR A 128 -4.57 17.84 9.36
C THR A 128 -3.28 17.76 8.52
N SER A 129 -3.23 18.47 7.39
CA SER A 129 -2.02 18.59 6.56
C SER A 129 -1.56 20.05 6.43
N HIS A 130 -0.27 20.30 6.65
CA HIS A 130 0.35 21.60 6.45
C HIS A 130 1.60 21.43 5.57
N GLY A 131 1.51 21.80 4.29
CA GLY A 131 2.53 21.45 3.30
C GLY A 131 2.71 19.93 3.20
N ARG A 132 3.96 19.48 3.05
CA ARG A 132 4.35 18.06 3.04
C ARG A 132 4.19 17.27 4.36
N TRP A 133 3.59 17.86 5.39
CA TRP A 133 3.52 17.27 6.73
C TRP A 133 2.09 17.01 7.19
N PHE A 134 1.84 15.82 7.75
CA PHE A 134 0.70 15.61 8.63
C PHE A 134 0.96 16.27 9.98
N ARG A 135 -0.09 16.87 10.58
CA ARG A 135 -0.03 17.50 11.90
C ARG A 135 -1.25 17.20 12.75
N ASP A 136 -1.05 17.07 14.05
CA ASP A 136 -2.15 16.99 15.02
C ASP A 136 -2.69 18.39 15.40
N SER A 137 -3.71 18.44 16.25
CA SER A 137 -4.32 19.69 16.73
C SER A 137 -3.47 20.44 17.76
N GLN A 138 -2.27 19.92 18.08
CA GLN A 138 -1.22 20.58 18.86
C GLN A 138 -0.03 21.02 17.97
N ASN A 139 -0.27 21.06 16.65
CA ASN A 139 0.67 21.37 15.57
C ASN A 139 1.89 20.44 15.47
N ARG A 140 1.93 19.30 16.17
CA ARG A 140 3.08 18.40 16.10
C ARG A 140 3.14 17.70 14.75
N THR A 141 4.31 17.72 14.11
CA THR A 141 4.55 16.99 12.86
C THR A 141 4.50 15.49 13.11
N LEU A 142 3.69 14.77 12.36
CA LEU A 142 3.48 13.32 12.53
C LEU A 142 4.27 12.53 11.50
N LEU A 143 4.90 11.43 11.94
CA LEU A 143 5.54 10.45 11.05
C LEU A 143 4.75 9.13 11.16
N LEU A 144 3.81 8.91 10.24
CA LEU A 144 2.90 7.77 10.24
C LEU A 144 3.61 6.51 9.74
N ARG A 145 3.48 5.41 10.48
CA ARG A 145 4.05 4.09 10.14
C ARG A 145 3.04 2.99 10.38
N GLY A 146 3.00 2.01 9.48
CA GLY A 146 1.83 1.16 9.39
C GLY A 146 1.97 -0.10 8.55
N VAL A 147 0.82 -0.72 8.31
CA VAL A 147 0.63 -1.92 7.49
C VAL A 147 -0.55 -1.79 6.54
N ASN A 148 -0.51 -2.53 5.45
CA ASN A 148 -1.68 -2.90 4.66
C ASN A 148 -2.42 -4.04 5.35
N LEU A 149 -3.74 -3.92 5.45
CA LEU A 149 -4.61 -4.86 6.15
C LEU A 149 -5.84 -5.21 5.29
N CYS A 150 -5.87 -6.34 4.58
CA CYS A 150 -4.78 -7.29 4.36
C CYS A 150 -4.94 -8.04 3.03
N GLY A 151 -3.91 -8.78 2.60
CA GLY A 151 -3.95 -9.56 1.35
C GLY A 151 -5.14 -10.54 1.26
N ASN A 152 -5.62 -11.12 2.37
CA ASN A 152 -6.79 -12.00 2.34
C ASN A 152 -8.10 -11.26 2.00
N SER A 153 -8.19 -9.95 2.24
CA SER A 153 -9.37 -9.12 1.94
C SER A 153 -9.68 -9.05 0.45
N LYS A 154 -8.69 -9.35 -0.41
CA LYS A 154 -8.83 -9.50 -1.87
C LYS A 154 -9.84 -10.59 -2.29
N LEU A 155 -10.23 -11.48 -1.37
CA LEU A 155 -10.94 -12.73 -1.67
C LEU A 155 -12.13 -12.97 -0.72
N PRO A 156 -13.28 -13.48 -1.23
CA PRO A 156 -14.41 -13.84 -0.38
C PRO A 156 -14.05 -14.97 0.61
N THR A 157 -14.78 -15.02 1.73
CA THR A 157 -14.70 -16.09 2.73
C THR A 157 -15.63 -17.26 2.41
N THR A 158 -16.81 -16.98 1.84
CA THR A 158 -17.77 -18.01 1.39
C THR A 158 -18.27 -17.72 -0.04
N PRO A 159 -18.17 -18.65 -1.00
CA PRO A 159 -17.26 -19.80 -0.97
C PRO A 159 -15.80 -19.34 -0.78
N ASN A 160 -14.92 -20.24 -0.32
CA ASN A 160 -13.52 -19.89 -0.03
C ASN A 160 -12.82 -19.39 -1.30
N GLY A 161 -12.50 -18.09 -1.32
CA GLY A 161 -11.97 -17.42 -2.51
C GLY A 161 -10.52 -17.75 -2.89
N SER A 162 -9.78 -18.52 -2.07
CA SER A 162 -8.36 -18.88 -2.28
C SER A 162 -8.06 -19.23 -3.74
N THR A 163 -7.09 -18.59 -4.39
CA THR A 163 -6.97 -18.74 -5.87
C THR A 163 -6.42 -20.09 -6.33
N HIS A 164 -5.99 -20.93 -5.39
CA HIS A 164 -5.69 -22.35 -5.61
C HIS A 164 -6.94 -23.27 -5.59
N LEU A 165 -8.15 -22.73 -5.39
CA LEU A 165 -9.42 -23.47 -5.45
C LEU A 165 -10.26 -23.03 -6.66
N ASN A 166 -11.12 -23.92 -7.17
CA ASN A 166 -11.98 -23.65 -8.33
C ASN A 166 -13.48 -23.89 -8.05
N GLU A 167 -13.83 -24.42 -6.88
CA GLU A 167 -15.23 -24.69 -6.51
C GLU A 167 -16.01 -23.38 -6.34
N GLY A 168 -17.18 -23.28 -6.98
CA GLY A 168 -18.01 -22.07 -6.98
C GLY A 168 -17.39 -20.84 -7.66
N PHE A 169 -16.19 -20.93 -8.26
CA PHE A 169 -15.38 -19.75 -8.65
C PHE A 169 -16.14 -18.69 -9.46
N PHE A 170 -16.94 -19.12 -10.43
CA PHE A 170 -17.70 -18.26 -11.36
C PHE A 170 -19.03 -17.73 -10.80
N ASP A 171 -19.53 -18.21 -9.66
CA ASP A 171 -20.69 -17.61 -9.00
C ASP A 171 -20.24 -16.35 -8.23
N HIS A 172 -20.09 -15.26 -8.97
CA HIS A 172 -19.67 -13.97 -8.44
C HIS A 172 -20.76 -13.21 -7.68
N ARG A 173 -22.03 -13.63 -7.82
CA ARG A 173 -23.17 -12.91 -7.24
C ARG A 173 -23.59 -13.45 -5.87
N ASN A 174 -23.23 -14.69 -5.53
CA ASN A 174 -23.53 -15.32 -4.24
C ASN A 174 -22.27 -15.51 -3.37
N VAL A 175 -21.44 -14.47 -3.26
CA VAL A 175 -20.22 -14.46 -2.44
C VAL A 175 -20.43 -13.72 -1.11
N CYS A 176 -19.49 -13.86 -0.18
CA CYS A 176 -19.52 -13.23 1.13
C CYS A 176 -18.11 -12.81 1.56
N PHE A 177 -17.97 -11.61 2.13
CA PHE A 177 -16.71 -11.05 2.64
C PHE A 177 -16.73 -10.83 4.16
N MET A 178 -17.76 -11.32 4.87
CA MET A 178 -17.81 -11.33 6.33
C MET A 178 -16.57 -12.02 6.91
N GLY A 179 -15.98 -11.44 7.95
CA GLY A 179 -14.73 -11.92 8.56
C GLY A 179 -13.46 -11.53 7.80
N ARG A 180 -13.53 -10.54 6.91
CA ARG A 180 -12.35 -9.84 6.33
C ARG A 180 -12.12 -8.51 7.04
N PRO A 181 -10.87 -8.11 7.35
CA PRO A 181 -9.62 -8.88 7.22
C PRO A 181 -9.51 -10.09 8.17
N PHE A 182 -10.27 -10.09 9.27
CA PHE A 182 -10.37 -11.17 10.24
C PHE A 182 -11.66 -11.02 11.08
N PRO A 183 -12.12 -12.06 11.81
CA PRO A 183 -13.22 -11.99 12.77
C PRO A 183 -13.01 -10.95 13.90
N LYS A 184 -14.12 -10.42 14.43
CA LYS A 184 -14.10 -9.36 15.47
C LYS A 184 -13.48 -9.83 16.79
N ASP A 185 -13.67 -11.10 17.13
CA ASP A 185 -13.14 -11.77 18.31
C ASP A 185 -11.61 -11.97 18.26
N GLU A 186 -11.01 -12.01 17.07
CA GLU A 186 -9.54 -12.02 16.87
C GLU A 186 -8.92 -10.60 16.92
N ALA A 187 -9.74 -9.54 16.85
CA ALA A 187 -9.27 -8.18 16.62
C ALA A 187 -8.42 -7.59 17.77
N ASP A 188 -8.74 -7.92 19.02
CA ASP A 188 -7.95 -7.47 20.17
C ASP A 188 -6.53 -8.06 20.16
N GLU A 189 -6.34 -9.28 19.67
CA GLU A 189 -5.02 -9.90 19.50
C GLU A 189 -4.22 -9.17 18.41
N HIS A 190 -4.82 -8.97 17.24
CA HIS A 190 -4.13 -8.41 16.09
C HIS A 190 -3.85 -6.91 16.24
N PHE A 191 -4.78 -6.13 16.77
CA PHE A 191 -4.56 -4.71 17.04
C PHE A 191 -3.60 -4.49 18.22
N SER A 192 -3.60 -5.34 19.25
CA SER A 192 -2.57 -5.27 20.30
C SER A 192 -1.18 -5.62 19.75
N ARG A 193 -1.05 -6.61 18.85
CA ARG A 193 0.22 -6.96 18.18
C ARG A 193 0.74 -5.81 17.33
N LEU A 194 -0.09 -5.23 16.44
CA LEU A 194 0.28 -4.07 15.63
C LEU A 194 0.68 -2.86 16.47
N LYS A 195 -0.06 -2.58 17.55
CA LYS A 195 0.26 -1.53 18.52
C LYS A 195 1.61 -1.77 19.21
N ARG A 196 1.86 -2.99 19.73
CA ARG A 196 3.13 -3.37 20.39
C ARG A 196 4.35 -3.29 19.44
N TRP A 197 4.14 -3.49 18.14
CA TRP A 197 5.15 -3.29 17.08
C TRP A 197 5.33 -1.83 16.62
N GLY A 198 4.46 -0.91 17.04
CA GLY A 198 4.50 0.51 16.64
C GLY A 198 3.91 0.77 15.25
N LEU A 199 3.06 -0.12 14.72
CA LEU A 199 2.45 -0.05 13.39
C LEU A 199 0.97 0.33 13.49
N THR A 200 0.72 1.54 13.96
CA THR A 200 -0.60 2.06 14.34
C THR A 200 -1.33 2.84 13.23
N PHE A 201 -0.74 2.93 12.04
CA PHE A 201 -1.40 3.43 10.84
C PHE A 201 -1.78 2.25 9.93
N VAL A 202 -2.97 2.26 9.33
CA VAL A 202 -3.49 1.12 8.55
C VAL A 202 -4.06 1.57 7.21
N ARG A 203 -3.57 0.97 6.12
CA ARG A 203 -4.24 0.97 4.81
C ARG A 203 -5.21 -0.22 4.80
N LEU A 204 -6.51 0.05 4.89
CA LEU A 204 -7.54 -0.96 5.12
C LEU A 204 -8.19 -1.36 3.79
N LEU A 205 -7.90 -2.57 3.33
CA LEU A 205 -8.29 -3.07 2.02
C LEU A 205 -9.78 -3.41 1.99
N VAL A 206 -10.54 -2.70 1.15
CA VAL A 206 -11.97 -2.89 0.91
C VAL A 206 -12.22 -2.92 -0.60
N PRO A 207 -12.08 -4.09 -1.27
CA PRO A 207 -12.35 -4.24 -2.70
C PRO A 207 -13.80 -3.90 -3.08
N TRP A 208 -14.01 -3.43 -4.30
CA TRP A 208 -15.34 -3.06 -4.80
C TRP A 208 -16.32 -4.25 -4.82
N GLU A 209 -15.82 -5.45 -5.10
CA GLU A 209 -16.59 -6.71 -5.01
C GLU A 209 -17.08 -7.01 -3.58
N ALA A 210 -16.30 -6.67 -2.55
CA ALA A 210 -16.72 -6.86 -1.16
C ALA A 210 -17.97 -6.04 -0.82
N LEU A 211 -18.11 -4.87 -1.46
CA LEU A 211 -19.25 -3.97 -1.27
C LEU A 211 -20.42 -4.26 -2.21
N GLU A 212 -20.19 -4.59 -3.49
CA GLU A 212 -21.21 -4.54 -4.56
C GLU A 212 -21.26 -5.81 -5.45
N HIS A 213 -20.79 -6.98 -4.98
CA HIS A 213 -20.81 -8.24 -5.75
C HIS A 213 -22.19 -8.63 -6.31
N SER A 214 -23.26 -8.44 -5.52
CA SER A 214 -24.60 -8.95 -5.83
C SER A 214 -25.18 -8.34 -7.12
N GLY A 215 -24.85 -7.07 -7.40
CA GLY A 215 -25.26 -6.37 -8.62
C GLY A 215 -25.11 -4.84 -8.51
N PRO A 216 -25.17 -4.12 -9.64
CA PRO A 216 -24.98 -2.67 -9.66
C PRO A 216 -26.05 -1.95 -8.84
N GLY A 217 -25.62 -1.18 -7.84
CA GLY A 217 -26.47 -0.49 -6.86
C GLY A 217 -26.97 -1.36 -5.69
N ILE A 218 -26.45 -2.58 -5.51
CA ILE A 218 -26.84 -3.51 -4.45
C ILE A 218 -25.66 -3.73 -3.50
N TYR A 219 -25.66 -3.02 -2.37
CA TYR A 219 -24.57 -3.05 -1.39
C TYR A 219 -24.78 -4.14 -0.32
N ASP A 220 -23.73 -4.88 0.05
CA ASP A 220 -23.80 -5.82 1.20
C ASP A 220 -23.61 -5.07 2.52
N GLU A 221 -24.70 -4.49 3.02
CA GLU A 221 -24.74 -3.78 4.30
C GLU A 221 -24.20 -4.63 5.46
N ARG A 222 -24.31 -5.98 5.42
CA ARG A 222 -23.81 -6.85 6.50
C ARG A 222 -22.30 -6.83 6.58
N PHE A 223 -21.62 -6.87 5.43
CA PHE A 223 -20.17 -6.72 5.37
C PHE A 223 -19.77 -5.34 5.89
N ILE A 224 -20.48 -4.28 5.49
CA ILE A 224 -20.23 -2.91 5.97
C ILE A 224 -20.46 -2.79 7.48
N ASP A 225 -21.50 -3.44 8.04
CA ASP A 225 -21.76 -3.50 9.48
C ASP A 225 -20.60 -4.19 10.22
N SER A 226 -20.11 -5.33 9.71
CA SER A 226 -18.95 -6.03 10.28
C SER A 226 -17.65 -5.21 10.21
N LEU A 227 -17.50 -4.39 9.18
CA LEU A 227 -16.37 -3.50 8.99
C LEU A 227 -16.43 -2.31 9.96
N ILE A 228 -17.62 -1.74 10.21
CA ILE A 228 -17.85 -0.74 11.27
C ILE A 228 -17.47 -1.32 12.62
N GLU A 229 -18.02 -2.49 12.96
CA GLU A 229 -17.80 -3.17 14.24
C GLU A 229 -16.32 -3.49 14.53
N LEU A 230 -15.49 -3.61 13.49
CA LEU A 230 -14.04 -3.78 13.59
C LEU A 230 -13.30 -2.44 13.72
N ILE A 231 -13.67 -1.44 12.92
CA ILE A 231 -13.05 -0.10 12.94
C ILE A 231 -13.34 0.63 14.25
N GLU A 232 -14.50 0.39 14.88
CA GLU A 232 -14.84 0.86 16.23
C GLU A 232 -13.83 0.44 17.32
N LEU A 233 -13.08 -0.65 17.11
CA LEU A 233 -12.06 -1.12 18.06
C LEU A 233 -10.69 -0.46 17.86
N MET A 234 -10.40 0.09 16.68
CA MET A 234 -9.11 0.75 16.38
C MET A 234 -8.75 1.91 17.38
N PRO A 235 -9.68 2.75 17.85
CA PRO A 235 -9.41 3.78 18.86
C PRO A 235 -8.84 3.27 20.20
N LYS A 236 -9.23 2.06 20.66
CA LYS A 236 -8.69 1.41 21.86
C LYS A 236 -7.18 1.17 21.73
N TYR A 237 -6.75 0.84 20.51
CA TYR A 237 -5.35 0.60 20.19
C TYR A 237 -4.60 1.85 19.69
N GLY A 238 -5.25 3.02 19.67
CA GLY A 238 -4.68 4.25 19.13
C GLY A 238 -4.47 4.21 17.62
N ILE A 239 -5.08 3.25 16.92
CA ILE A 239 -4.92 2.99 15.49
C ILE A 239 -5.77 3.96 14.67
N LYS A 240 -5.20 4.48 13.58
CA LYS A 240 -5.91 5.24 12.53
C LYS A 240 -5.82 4.49 11.21
N CYS A 241 -6.86 4.57 10.39
CA CYS A 241 -6.90 3.94 9.09
C CYS A 241 -7.38 4.86 7.97
N PHE A 242 -7.05 4.51 6.73
CA PHE A 242 -7.73 4.99 5.53
C PHE A 242 -8.23 3.80 4.72
N ILE A 243 -9.33 3.99 4.00
CA ILE A 243 -9.93 2.95 3.18
C ILE A 243 -9.23 2.90 1.83
N ASP A 244 -8.82 1.71 1.41
CA ASP A 244 -8.23 1.40 0.11
C ASP A 244 -9.25 0.62 -0.74
N PRO A 245 -9.76 1.23 -1.84
CA PRO A 245 -10.51 0.58 -2.91
C PRO A 245 -9.70 -0.47 -3.71
N HIS A 246 -9.21 -1.50 -3.03
CA HIS A 246 -8.15 -2.35 -3.54
C HIS A 246 -8.55 -3.14 -4.78
N GLN A 247 -7.65 -3.21 -5.76
CA GLN A 247 -7.80 -4.00 -6.98
C GLN A 247 -6.43 -4.47 -7.47
N ASP A 248 -6.40 -5.60 -8.18
CA ASP A 248 -5.25 -6.03 -8.96
C ASP A 248 -5.74 -6.51 -10.33
N CYS A 249 -5.14 -6.01 -11.42
CA CYS A 249 -5.54 -6.43 -12.77
C CYS A 249 -7.08 -6.39 -12.99
N TRP A 250 -7.75 -5.36 -12.46
CA TRP A 250 -9.19 -5.12 -12.42
C TRP A 250 -10.04 -6.02 -11.51
N SER A 251 -9.87 -7.34 -11.51
CA SER A 251 -10.80 -8.28 -10.83
C SER A 251 -10.21 -9.69 -10.66
N ARG A 252 -10.80 -10.47 -9.73
CA ARG A 252 -10.54 -11.93 -9.61
C ARG A 252 -10.76 -12.69 -10.91
N PHE A 253 -11.71 -12.26 -11.75
CA PHE A 253 -12.00 -12.92 -13.04
C PHE A 253 -10.99 -12.60 -14.13
N SER A 254 -10.33 -11.44 -14.06
CA SER A 254 -9.16 -11.10 -14.87
C SER A 254 -7.83 -11.51 -14.23
N GLY A 255 -7.88 -12.35 -13.18
CA GLY A 255 -6.72 -13.01 -12.58
C GLY A 255 -6.09 -12.30 -11.38
N GLY A 256 -6.71 -11.24 -10.86
CA GLY A 256 -6.23 -10.49 -9.69
C GLY A 256 -7.30 -10.32 -8.61
N SER A 257 -7.71 -9.09 -8.31
CA SER A 257 -8.73 -8.75 -7.29
C SER A 257 -9.44 -7.44 -7.64
N GLY A 258 -10.49 -7.04 -6.91
CA GLY A 258 -11.06 -5.69 -7.00
C GLY A 258 -12.52 -5.62 -7.42
N ALA A 259 -12.76 -5.41 -8.71
CA ALA A 259 -14.09 -5.12 -9.25
C ALA A 259 -15.02 -6.35 -9.32
N PRO A 260 -16.34 -6.17 -9.08
CA PRO A 260 -17.33 -7.24 -9.21
C PRO A 260 -17.35 -7.91 -10.58
N GLY A 261 -17.66 -9.21 -10.62
CA GLY A 261 -17.83 -9.96 -11.87
C GLY A 261 -18.87 -9.36 -12.83
N TRP A 262 -19.92 -8.68 -12.33
CA TRP A 262 -20.93 -8.03 -13.19
C TRP A 262 -20.36 -6.88 -14.04
N THR A 263 -19.19 -6.33 -13.71
CA THR A 263 -18.55 -5.30 -14.54
C THR A 263 -18.16 -5.83 -15.93
N PHE A 264 -17.80 -7.11 -16.03
CA PHE A 264 -17.57 -7.78 -17.31
C PHE A 264 -18.89 -8.00 -18.08
N GLU A 265 -19.96 -8.39 -17.39
CA GLU A 265 -21.29 -8.53 -18.01
C GLU A 265 -21.76 -7.19 -18.61
N ALA A 266 -21.52 -6.06 -17.94
CA ALA A 266 -21.82 -4.73 -18.46
C ALA A 266 -20.96 -4.38 -19.71
N ALA A 267 -19.68 -4.75 -19.70
CA ALA A 267 -18.81 -4.64 -20.87
C ALA A 267 -19.21 -5.60 -22.02
N GLY A 268 -19.96 -6.67 -21.74
CA GLY A 268 -20.38 -7.71 -22.68
C GLY A 268 -19.44 -8.92 -22.74
N LEU A 269 -18.54 -9.06 -21.77
CA LEU A 269 -17.51 -10.10 -21.68
C LEU A 269 -17.98 -11.31 -20.85
N ASP A 270 -17.78 -12.52 -21.37
CA ASP A 270 -18.06 -13.79 -20.69
C ASP A 270 -16.83 -14.29 -19.93
N ILE A 271 -16.86 -14.12 -18.60
CA ILE A 271 -15.80 -14.55 -17.68
C ILE A 271 -15.46 -16.05 -17.77
N THR A 272 -16.40 -16.90 -18.19
CA THR A 272 -16.17 -18.36 -18.30
C THR A 272 -15.23 -18.71 -19.46
N LYS A 273 -15.13 -17.83 -20.46
CA LYS A 273 -14.38 -18.04 -21.70
C LYS A 273 -12.96 -17.50 -21.65
N PHE A 274 -12.58 -16.81 -20.57
CA PHE A 274 -11.29 -16.12 -20.47
C PHE A 274 -10.08 -17.06 -20.53
N LYS A 275 -10.17 -18.29 -20.01
CA LYS A 275 -9.09 -19.29 -20.17
C LYS A 275 -8.94 -19.77 -21.61
N ALA A 276 -10.05 -20.15 -22.27
CA ALA A 276 -10.02 -20.68 -23.64
C ALA A 276 -9.49 -19.64 -24.63
N THR A 277 -9.96 -18.39 -24.50
CA THR A 277 -9.51 -17.25 -25.30
C THR A 277 -8.14 -16.72 -24.91
N GLY A 278 -7.68 -16.94 -23.67
CA GLY A 278 -6.50 -16.25 -23.13
C GLY A 278 -6.74 -14.77 -22.82
N ALA A 279 -8.01 -14.33 -22.73
CA ALA A 279 -8.39 -12.96 -22.36
C ALA A 279 -7.93 -12.57 -20.95
N ALA A 280 -7.73 -13.55 -20.08
CA ALA A 280 -7.00 -13.45 -18.83
C ALA A 280 -6.35 -14.80 -18.45
N TYR A 281 -5.23 -14.76 -17.73
CA TYR A 281 -4.69 -15.90 -17.00
C TYR A 281 -5.18 -15.84 -15.54
N VAL A 282 -5.87 -16.88 -15.08
CA VAL A 282 -6.54 -16.92 -13.77
C VAL A 282 -6.11 -18.18 -13.02
N HIS A 283 -5.49 -18.05 -11.85
CA HIS A 283 -4.94 -19.19 -11.11
C HIS A 283 -6.00 -20.28 -10.83
N ASN A 284 -7.23 -19.89 -10.45
CA ASN A 284 -8.34 -20.81 -10.17
C ASN A 284 -8.62 -21.79 -11.33
N THR A 285 -8.42 -21.36 -12.59
CA THR A 285 -8.68 -22.18 -13.78
C THR A 285 -7.42 -22.75 -14.43
N ASN A 286 -6.22 -22.31 -14.01
CA ASN A 286 -4.94 -22.62 -14.65
C ASN A 286 -4.00 -23.42 -13.74
N GLN A 287 -4.51 -24.55 -13.24
CA GLN A 287 -3.85 -25.40 -12.24
C GLN A 287 -3.20 -26.68 -12.82
N PHE A 288 -3.20 -26.85 -14.15
CA PHE A 288 -2.82 -28.12 -14.77
C PHE A 288 -1.32 -28.18 -15.12
N PRO A 289 -0.70 -29.38 -15.15
CA PRO A 289 0.70 -29.54 -15.54
C PRO A 289 0.99 -28.97 -16.94
N GLY A 290 1.73 -27.86 -17.00
CA GLY A 290 2.05 -27.14 -18.23
C GLY A 290 1.39 -25.77 -18.35
N ASP A 291 0.49 -25.41 -17.43
CA ASP A 291 0.09 -24.01 -17.19
C ASP A 291 1.24 -23.24 -16.50
N SER A 292 1.18 -21.90 -16.57
CA SER A 292 2.15 -20.98 -15.93
C SER A 292 2.09 -21.06 -14.39
N PRO A 293 3.13 -20.61 -13.64
CA PRO A 293 3.05 -20.50 -12.19
C PRO A 293 2.15 -19.34 -11.73
N PRO A 294 1.59 -19.37 -10.51
CA PRO A 294 0.61 -18.36 -10.04
C PRO A 294 1.09 -16.89 -10.09
N MET A 295 2.38 -16.66 -9.82
CA MET A 295 3.04 -15.34 -9.90
C MET A 295 3.16 -14.73 -11.32
N VAL A 296 2.44 -15.24 -12.33
CA VAL A 296 2.31 -14.53 -13.63
C VAL A 296 1.16 -13.52 -13.67
N TRP A 297 0.41 -13.37 -12.57
CA TRP A 297 -0.77 -12.51 -12.50
C TRP A 297 -0.57 -11.06 -13.00
N PRO A 298 0.59 -10.36 -12.82
CA PRO A 298 0.73 -8.99 -13.31
C PRO A 298 0.74 -8.88 -14.84
N THR A 299 0.93 -10.00 -15.54
CA THR A 299 0.86 -10.07 -17.01
C THR A 299 -0.58 -9.99 -17.53
N ASN A 300 -1.58 -9.88 -16.66
CA ASN A 300 -2.97 -9.63 -17.04
C ASN A 300 -3.25 -8.16 -17.35
N TYR A 301 -2.47 -7.20 -16.84
CA TYR A 301 -2.62 -5.77 -17.15
C TYR A 301 -2.54 -5.45 -18.67
N THR A 302 -1.88 -6.31 -19.46
CA THR A 302 -1.77 -6.26 -20.93
C THR A 302 -2.67 -7.28 -21.68
N LYS A 303 -3.54 -8.01 -20.98
CA LYS A 303 -4.47 -9.00 -21.59
C LYS A 303 -5.88 -8.41 -21.72
N LEU A 304 -6.64 -8.95 -22.68
CA LEU A 304 -7.90 -8.39 -23.18
C LEU A 304 -8.85 -7.91 -22.07
N ALA A 305 -9.07 -8.74 -21.04
CA ALA A 305 -10.05 -8.46 -20.00
C ALA A 305 -9.70 -7.18 -19.21
N ALA A 306 -8.55 -7.16 -18.52
CA ALA A 306 -8.16 -6.02 -17.69
C ALA A 306 -7.88 -4.77 -18.55
N SER A 307 -7.14 -4.90 -19.65
CA SER A 307 -6.83 -3.76 -20.52
C SER A 307 -8.11 -3.11 -21.09
N THR A 308 -9.12 -3.92 -21.44
CA THR A 308 -10.43 -3.40 -21.88
C THR A 308 -11.13 -2.67 -20.75
N MET A 309 -11.26 -3.28 -19.57
CA MET A 309 -12.02 -2.71 -18.46
C MET A 309 -11.44 -1.38 -17.96
N PHE A 310 -10.12 -1.26 -17.81
CA PHE A 310 -9.48 0.04 -17.50
C PHE A 310 -9.75 1.08 -18.58
N THR A 311 -9.65 0.71 -19.87
CA THR A 311 -9.93 1.64 -20.98
C THR A 311 -11.38 2.14 -20.94
N LEU A 312 -12.34 1.27 -20.62
CA LEU A 312 -13.75 1.63 -20.48
C LEU A 312 -14.00 2.52 -19.24
N PHE A 313 -13.36 2.22 -18.11
CA PHE A 313 -13.52 2.97 -16.87
C PHE A 313 -12.95 4.38 -16.94
N TRP A 314 -11.77 4.57 -17.55
CA TRP A 314 -11.10 5.87 -17.62
C TRP A 314 -11.52 6.71 -18.84
N ALA A 315 -11.76 6.09 -20.00
CA ALA A 315 -11.94 6.78 -21.28
C ALA A 315 -12.91 6.06 -22.25
N GLY A 316 -13.90 5.33 -21.72
CA GLY A 316 -14.93 4.65 -22.52
C GLY A 316 -15.76 5.62 -23.38
N ASP A 317 -15.98 6.86 -22.94
CA ASP A 317 -16.68 7.87 -23.75
C ASP A 317 -15.83 8.35 -24.95
N THR A 318 -14.50 8.22 -24.85
CA THR A 318 -13.55 8.57 -25.93
C THR A 318 -13.34 7.42 -26.90
N PHE A 319 -13.05 6.21 -26.40
CA PHE A 319 -12.62 5.06 -27.22
C PHE A 319 -13.69 3.98 -27.42
N ALA A 320 -14.79 4.03 -26.66
CA ALA A 320 -15.92 3.12 -26.83
C ALA A 320 -17.30 3.85 -26.85
N PRO A 321 -17.47 5.01 -27.53
CA PRO A 321 -18.67 5.84 -27.44
C PRO A 321 -19.99 5.18 -27.91
N LYS A 322 -19.93 4.02 -28.56
CA LYS A 322 -21.13 3.22 -28.90
C LYS A 322 -21.57 2.28 -27.77
N LYS A 323 -20.69 1.99 -26.80
CA LYS A 323 -20.94 0.98 -25.77
C LYS A 323 -21.80 1.56 -24.66
N MET A 324 -23.09 1.29 -24.76
CA MET A 324 -24.09 1.61 -23.74
C MET A 324 -24.34 0.37 -22.86
N TYR A 325 -24.73 0.59 -21.60
CA TYR A 325 -25.32 -0.42 -20.73
C TYR A 325 -26.45 0.19 -19.91
N GLN A 326 -27.62 -0.47 -19.86
CA GLN A 326 -28.85 0.04 -19.22
C GLN A 326 -29.30 1.46 -19.68
N GLY A 327 -28.80 1.95 -20.82
CA GLY A 327 -29.07 3.29 -21.34
C GLY A 327 -28.05 4.37 -20.93
N GLU A 328 -27.11 4.04 -20.04
CA GLU A 328 -25.96 4.89 -19.69
C GLU A 328 -24.75 4.56 -20.60
N PRO A 329 -23.89 5.52 -20.97
CA PRO A 329 -22.57 5.24 -21.54
C PRO A 329 -21.72 4.42 -20.57
N ILE A 330 -20.96 3.42 -21.04
CA ILE A 330 -20.30 2.45 -20.17
C ILE A 330 -19.29 3.08 -19.19
N GLN A 331 -18.60 4.15 -19.58
CA GLN A 331 -17.71 4.88 -18.68
C GLN A 331 -18.50 5.50 -17.53
N GLN A 332 -19.55 6.25 -17.85
CA GLN A 332 -20.39 6.90 -16.83
C GLN A 332 -21.07 5.85 -15.95
N PHE A 333 -21.58 4.75 -16.51
CA PHE A 333 -22.16 3.64 -15.74
C PHE A 333 -21.18 3.09 -14.69
N LEU A 334 -19.97 2.69 -15.12
CA LEU A 334 -18.97 2.11 -14.23
C LEU A 334 -18.45 3.13 -13.20
N GLN A 335 -18.13 4.37 -13.63
CA GLN A 335 -17.69 5.43 -12.71
C GLN A 335 -18.80 5.78 -11.69
N ASN A 336 -20.06 5.90 -12.11
CA ASN A 336 -21.18 6.24 -11.22
C ASN A 336 -21.44 5.17 -10.16
N ARG A 337 -21.35 3.87 -10.52
CA ARG A 337 -21.51 2.78 -9.53
C ARG A 337 -20.34 2.78 -8.54
N TYR A 338 -19.09 2.84 -9.02
CA TYR A 338 -17.90 2.94 -8.16
C TYR A 338 -17.96 4.13 -7.19
N LEU A 339 -18.25 5.34 -7.72
CA LEU A 339 -18.39 6.56 -6.92
C LEU A 339 -19.52 6.45 -5.89
N GLY A 340 -20.68 5.94 -6.30
CA GLY A 340 -21.83 5.72 -5.40
C GLY A 340 -21.51 4.75 -4.27
N CYS A 341 -20.76 3.68 -4.58
CA CYS A 341 -20.37 2.63 -3.65
C CYS A 341 -19.45 3.15 -2.54
N TYR A 342 -18.32 3.78 -2.89
CA TYR A 342 -17.41 4.33 -1.88
C TYR A 342 -17.97 5.58 -1.20
N GLN A 343 -18.83 6.36 -1.85
CA GLN A 343 -19.59 7.42 -1.18
C GLN A 343 -20.61 6.87 -0.17
N HIS A 344 -21.25 5.73 -0.46
CA HIS A 344 -22.11 5.04 0.50
C HIS A 344 -21.32 4.52 1.69
N LEU A 345 -20.17 3.86 1.44
CA LEU A 345 -19.26 3.45 2.50
C LEU A 345 -18.80 4.66 3.33
N ALA A 346 -18.45 5.79 2.72
CA ALA A 346 -18.12 7.03 3.43
C ALA A 346 -19.28 7.53 4.31
N ARG A 347 -20.55 7.42 3.88
CA ARG A 347 -21.71 7.74 4.75
C ARG A 347 -21.76 6.80 5.96
N ARG A 348 -21.67 5.50 5.70
CA ARG A 348 -21.71 4.45 6.74
C ARG A 348 -20.59 4.61 7.77
N LEU A 349 -19.36 4.94 7.34
CA LEU A 349 -18.18 5.10 8.20
C LEU A 349 -17.98 6.53 8.77
N SER A 350 -18.74 7.53 8.34
CA SER A 350 -18.54 8.97 8.65
C SER A 350 -18.48 9.35 10.14
N HIS A 351 -18.98 8.49 11.03
CA HIS A 351 -19.05 8.71 12.48
C HIS A 351 -17.87 8.09 13.25
N LEU A 352 -16.95 7.40 12.57
CA LEU A 352 -15.86 6.65 13.18
C LEU A 352 -14.57 7.46 13.20
N ASP A 353 -14.13 7.88 14.41
CA ASP A 353 -12.90 8.65 14.63
C ASP A 353 -11.63 8.04 13.98
N ALA A 354 -11.62 6.73 13.74
CA ALA A 354 -10.48 6.01 13.15
C ALA A 354 -10.21 6.38 11.69
N ILE A 355 -11.23 6.80 10.94
CA ILE A 355 -11.13 7.12 9.52
C ILE A 355 -10.39 8.45 9.32
N MET A 356 -9.23 8.37 8.66
CA MET A 356 -8.51 9.55 8.17
C MET A 356 -8.92 9.95 6.75
N GLY A 357 -9.35 8.99 5.92
CA GLY A 357 -9.61 9.26 4.52
C GLY A 357 -9.87 8.01 3.68
N PHE A 358 -9.88 8.22 2.36
CA PHE A 358 -10.13 7.22 1.33
C PHE A 358 -9.08 7.37 0.22
N GLU A 359 -8.58 6.27 -0.30
CA GLU A 359 -7.80 6.25 -1.54
C GLU A 359 -8.74 6.26 -2.75
N ILE A 360 -8.22 6.61 -3.94
CA ILE A 360 -8.99 6.61 -5.19
C ILE A 360 -9.23 5.19 -5.69
N MET A 361 -8.13 4.44 -5.87
CA MET A 361 -8.03 3.13 -6.49
C MET A 361 -6.56 2.67 -6.38
N ASN A 362 -6.31 1.48 -5.85
CA ASN A 362 -4.99 0.84 -5.88
C ASN A 362 -4.49 0.69 -7.32
N GLU A 363 -3.22 1.01 -7.59
CA GLU A 363 -2.49 0.80 -8.85
C GLU A 363 -3.28 1.14 -10.14
N PRO A 364 -3.67 2.41 -10.36
CA PRO A 364 -4.60 2.81 -11.43
C PRO A 364 -3.96 2.70 -12.83
N HIS A 365 -4.13 1.53 -13.46
CA HIS A 365 -3.52 1.20 -14.75
C HIS A 365 -4.28 1.82 -15.95
N PRO A 366 -3.58 2.32 -17.01
CA PRO A 366 -4.22 2.98 -18.17
C PRO A 366 -4.98 2.05 -19.12
N GLY A 367 -4.75 0.74 -19.06
CA GLY A 367 -5.31 -0.22 -20.02
C GLY A 367 -4.66 -0.07 -21.41
N TYR A 368 -5.44 0.35 -22.41
CA TYR A 368 -4.94 0.69 -23.75
C TYR A 368 -4.66 2.18 -23.94
N ILE A 369 -5.03 3.06 -23.00
CA ILE A 369 -4.94 4.51 -23.14
C ILE A 369 -3.48 4.94 -23.31
N GLY A 370 -3.17 5.63 -24.40
CA GLY A 370 -1.80 6.03 -24.76
C GLY A 370 -0.97 4.96 -25.49
N LEU A 371 -1.52 3.78 -25.80
CA LEU A 371 -0.78 2.69 -26.43
C LEU A 371 -0.41 3.02 -27.89
N ASP A 372 0.86 3.36 -28.11
CA ASP A 372 1.41 3.74 -29.43
C ASP A 372 1.51 2.58 -30.44
N ASN A 373 1.31 1.31 -30.05
CA ASN A 373 1.43 0.17 -30.98
C ASN A 373 0.59 -1.07 -30.58
N LEU A 374 -0.51 -1.32 -31.30
CA LEU A 374 -1.39 -2.47 -31.09
C LEU A 374 -0.77 -3.85 -31.36
N LYS A 375 0.35 -3.93 -32.09
CA LYS A 375 1.01 -5.20 -32.47
C LYS A 375 2.17 -5.58 -31.54
N ARG A 376 2.59 -4.70 -30.62
CA ARG A 376 3.71 -4.95 -29.72
C ARG A 376 3.72 -3.94 -28.56
N TYR A 377 3.62 -4.46 -27.33
CA TYR A 377 3.91 -3.74 -26.09
C TYR A 377 5.42 -3.41 -25.96
N ASP A 378 5.75 -2.39 -25.17
CA ASP A 378 7.15 -2.01 -24.94
C ASP A 378 7.82 -2.92 -23.90
N PHE A 379 9.03 -3.36 -24.20
CA PHE A 379 9.79 -4.30 -23.37
C PHE A 379 10.52 -3.63 -22.20
N ASN A 380 10.55 -2.30 -22.14
CA ASN A 380 11.17 -1.55 -21.05
C ASN A 380 10.14 -1.18 -19.96
N SER A 381 8.85 -1.08 -20.32
CA SER A 381 7.76 -0.68 -19.43
C SER A 381 6.66 -1.74 -19.20
N ASN A 382 6.59 -2.81 -20.01
CA ASN A 382 5.59 -3.88 -19.83
C ASN A 382 6.23 -5.26 -19.54
N LEU A 383 5.56 -6.06 -18.69
CA LEU A 383 6.07 -7.37 -18.27
C LEU A 383 5.73 -8.48 -19.29
N PHE A 384 6.76 -9.05 -19.92
CA PHE A 384 6.64 -10.20 -20.84
C PHE A 384 6.99 -11.52 -20.14
N PHE A 385 6.00 -12.26 -19.65
CA PHE A 385 6.19 -13.57 -19.01
C PHE A 385 4.93 -14.45 -19.20
N GLY A 386 5.09 -15.77 -19.32
CA GLY A 386 3.99 -16.66 -19.73
C GLY A 386 3.54 -16.38 -21.17
N ASP A 387 2.28 -16.64 -21.50
CA ASP A 387 1.70 -16.24 -22.79
C ASP A 387 1.53 -14.70 -22.84
N SER A 388 2.18 -14.08 -23.82
CA SER A 388 2.26 -12.61 -23.98
C SER A 388 1.67 -12.18 -25.33
N PRO A 389 0.33 -12.12 -25.49
CA PRO A 389 -0.30 -11.59 -26.70
C PRO A 389 -0.05 -10.08 -26.85
N SER A 390 -0.05 -9.57 -28.09
CA SER A 390 -0.24 -8.13 -28.32
C SER A 390 -1.71 -7.73 -28.14
N ALA A 391 -2.01 -6.43 -28.13
CA ALA A 391 -3.40 -5.96 -28.08
C ALA A 391 -4.22 -6.50 -29.26
N LEU A 392 -3.67 -6.50 -30.47
CA LEU A 392 -4.30 -7.09 -31.66
C LEU A 392 -4.53 -8.60 -31.52
N ASP A 393 -3.56 -9.34 -30.98
CA ASP A 393 -3.72 -10.77 -30.75
C ASP A 393 -4.83 -11.03 -29.71
N GLY A 394 -4.88 -10.24 -28.64
CA GLY A 394 -5.93 -10.29 -27.63
C GLY A 394 -7.32 -9.98 -28.21
N PHE A 395 -7.42 -8.99 -29.11
CA PHE A 395 -8.67 -8.68 -29.82
C PHE A 395 -9.12 -9.85 -30.70
N ALA A 396 -8.20 -10.42 -31.49
CA ALA A 396 -8.48 -11.55 -32.39
C ALA A 396 -8.86 -12.82 -31.61
N LEU A 397 -8.13 -13.12 -30.54
CA LEU A 397 -8.42 -14.22 -29.62
C LEU A 397 -9.81 -14.08 -28.99
N GLY A 398 -10.17 -12.88 -28.52
CA GLY A 398 -11.48 -12.61 -27.96
C GLY A 398 -12.61 -12.71 -28.99
N ASP A 399 -12.34 -12.41 -30.26
CA ASP A 399 -13.28 -12.53 -31.39
C ASP A 399 -13.44 -13.98 -31.92
N GLY A 400 -12.88 -14.98 -31.21
CA GLY A 400 -12.99 -16.39 -31.57
C GLY A 400 -11.89 -16.93 -32.50
N MET A 401 -10.84 -16.15 -32.78
CA MET A 401 -9.74 -16.61 -33.64
C MET A 401 -8.72 -17.45 -32.86
N THR A 402 -8.30 -18.59 -33.42
CA THR A 402 -7.16 -19.36 -32.93
C THR A 402 -5.85 -18.65 -33.30
N MET A 403 -5.07 -18.18 -32.33
CA MET A 403 -3.86 -17.36 -32.57
C MET A 403 -2.56 -18.03 -32.06
N PRO A 404 -1.42 -17.89 -32.78
CA PRO A 404 -0.11 -18.38 -32.37
C PRO A 404 0.61 -17.37 -31.44
N ILE A 405 0.41 -17.49 -30.13
CA ILE A 405 0.93 -16.56 -29.10
C ILE A 405 2.36 -16.92 -28.66
N GLU A 406 3.17 -15.91 -28.37
CA GLU A 406 4.52 -16.11 -27.84
C GLU A 406 4.53 -16.44 -26.35
N VAL A 407 5.32 -17.44 -25.97
CA VAL A 407 5.51 -17.86 -24.57
C VAL A 407 6.88 -17.40 -24.10
N TRP A 408 6.90 -16.56 -23.07
CA TRP A 408 8.09 -15.91 -22.51
C TRP A 408 8.48 -16.49 -21.16
N VAL A 409 9.79 -16.66 -20.92
CA VAL A 409 10.35 -17.25 -19.69
C VAL A 409 11.47 -16.38 -19.13
N LYS A 410 11.73 -16.49 -17.82
CA LYS A 410 12.87 -15.81 -17.16
C LYS A 410 14.19 -16.18 -17.84
N SER A 411 15.10 -15.22 -17.91
CA SER A 411 16.42 -15.43 -18.48
C SER A 411 17.51 -14.56 -17.83
N TRP A 412 18.71 -14.68 -18.39
CA TRP A 412 19.89 -13.89 -18.08
C TRP A 412 20.69 -13.76 -19.39
N PRO A 413 21.26 -12.60 -19.76
CA PRO A 413 21.21 -11.31 -19.06
C PRO A 413 19.81 -10.67 -19.02
N LEU A 414 19.10 -10.62 -20.16
CA LEU A 414 17.76 -10.00 -20.24
C LEU A 414 16.76 -10.65 -19.27
N PRO A 415 15.86 -9.87 -18.61
CA PRO A 415 14.92 -10.39 -17.60
C PRO A 415 14.08 -11.56 -18.09
N THR A 416 13.58 -11.50 -19.33
CA THR A 416 12.86 -12.59 -20.00
C THR A 416 13.23 -12.74 -21.47
N LYS A 417 12.96 -13.92 -22.02
CA LYS A 417 13.13 -14.25 -23.44
C LYS A 417 11.98 -15.11 -23.95
N LYS A 418 11.68 -15.01 -25.24
CA LYS A 418 10.81 -15.96 -25.94
C LYS A 418 11.39 -17.38 -25.83
N GLN A 419 10.59 -18.32 -25.35
CA GLN A 419 10.92 -19.75 -25.30
C GLN A 419 10.35 -20.49 -26.52
N ARG A 420 9.08 -20.24 -26.84
CA ARG A 420 8.32 -20.92 -27.87
C ARG A 420 7.12 -20.07 -28.33
N THR A 421 6.33 -20.61 -29.25
CA THR A 421 4.99 -20.12 -29.60
C THR A 421 3.98 -21.25 -29.36
N ARG A 422 2.77 -20.92 -28.93
CA ARG A 422 1.67 -21.85 -28.62
C ARG A 422 0.39 -21.35 -29.30
N LEU A 423 -0.41 -22.28 -29.86
CA LEU A 423 -1.77 -21.94 -30.30
C LEU A 423 -2.67 -21.76 -29.07
N ILE A 424 -3.36 -20.64 -28.99
CA ILE A 424 -4.39 -20.32 -27.99
C ILE A 424 -5.74 -20.23 -28.71
N ASN A 425 -6.84 -20.48 -28.00
CA ASN A 425 -8.20 -20.55 -28.53
C ASN A 425 -8.40 -21.55 -29.69
N SER A 426 -7.96 -22.80 -29.49
CA SER A 426 -8.19 -23.88 -30.47
C SER A 426 -9.66 -24.30 -30.61
N GLU A 427 -10.48 -23.99 -29.61
CA GLU A 427 -11.92 -24.29 -29.57
C GLU A 427 -12.78 -23.22 -30.29
N LYS A 428 -12.19 -22.05 -30.59
CA LYS A 428 -12.83 -20.88 -31.25
C LYS A 428 -13.97 -20.28 -30.44
N GLU A 429 -13.82 -20.30 -29.13
CA GLU A 429 -14.72 -19.66 -28.17
C GLU A 429 -14.58 -18.14 -28.25
N SER A 430 -15.68 -17.38 -28.13
CA SER A 430 -15.60 -15.92 -28.02
C SER A 430 -15.44 -15.50 -26.56
N ALA A 431 -14.77 -14.38 -26.31
CA ALA A 431 -14.75 -13.72 -25.01
C ALA A 431 -16.01 -12.85 -24.78
N TRP A 432 -16.87 -12.70 -25.79
CA TRP A 432 -18.00 -11.77 -25.80
C TRP A 432 -19.33 -12.53 -25.93
N PHE A 433 -20.35 -12.14 -25.16
CA PHE A 433 -21.63 -12.87 -25.06
C PHE A 433 -22.40 -12.95 -26.39
N ASP A 434 -22.23 -11.99 -27.29
CA ASP A 434 -22.86 -11.93 -28.62
C ASP A 434 -21.91 -12.39 -29.75
N GLY A 435 -20.67 -12.75 -29.40
CA GLY A 435 -19.61 -13.12 -30.32
C GLY A 435 -18.77 -11.95 -30.87
N ASN A 436 -19.14 -10.68 -30.65
CA ASN A 436 -18.53 -9.54 -31.34
C ASN A 436 -17.48 -8.82 -30.47
N CYS A 437 -16.26 -8.68 -30.98
CA CYS A 437 -15.24 -7.87 -30.29
C CYS A 437 -15.56 -6.37 -30.34
N LEU A 438 -15.77 -5.73 -29.18
CA LEU A 438 -16.00 -4.28 -29.02
C LEU A 438 -15.07 -3.39 -29.89
N TRP A 439 -13.78 -3.73 -29.92
CA TRP A 439 -12.76 -2.96 -30.64
C TRP A 439 -12.86 -3.13 -32.17
N LYS A 440 -13.49 -4.21 -32.65
CA LYS A 440 -13.87 -4.43 -34.05
C LYS A 440 -15.08 -3.59 -34.43
N GLU A 441 -16.07 -3.46 -33.54
CA GLU A 441 -17.24 -2.58 -33.74
C GLU A 441 -16.86 -1.09 -33.84
N HIS A 442 -15.81 -0.69 -33.13
CA HIS A 442 -15.23 0.65 -33.20
C HIS A 442 -14.25 0.82 -34.39
N GLY A 443 -14.02 -0.25 -35.16
CA GLY A 443 -13.20 -0.25 -36.37
C GLY A 443 -11.72 -0.01 -36.09
N VAL A 444 -11.21 -0.50 -34.96
CA VAL A 444 -9.78 -0.45 -34.60
C VAL A 444 -8.99 -1.47 -35.42
N TRP A 445 -9.61 -2.63 -35.66
CA TRP A 445 -9.04 -3.78 -36.35
C TRP A 445 -10.13 -4.58 -37.07
N SER A 446 -9.72 -5.44 -38.01
CA SER A 446 -10.59 -6.35 -38.75
C SER A 446 -9.86 -7.61 -39.19
N VAL A 447 -10.57 -8.58 -39.76
CA VAL A 447 -9.97 -9.78 -40.36
C VAL A 447 -9.73 -9.52 -41.85
N ASN A 448 -8.49 -9.67 -42.30
CA ASN A 448 -8.15 -9.50 -43.71
C ASN A 448 -8.80 -10.58 -44.58
N ALA A 449 -9.74 -10.18 -45.45
CA ALA A 449 -10.53 -11.09 -46.27
C ALA A 449 -9.74 -11.96 -47.27
N LYS A 450 -8.43 -11.73 -47.48
CA LYS A 450 -7.57 -12.55 -48.36
C LYS A 450 -6.69 -13.54 -47.59
N THR A 451 -6.34 -13.26 -46.33
CA THR A 451 -5.40 -14.08 -45.54
C THR A 451 -6.01 -14.72 -44.29
N GLY A 452 -7.22 -14.28 -43.89
CA GLY A 452 -7.85 -14.69 -42.64
C GLY A 452 -7.12 -14.23 -41.38
N GLN A 453 -6.13 -13.35 -41.50
CA GLN A 453 -5.33 -12.83 -40.38
C GLN A 453 -5.90 -11.51 -39.85
N PRO A 454 -5.73 -11.20 -38.55
CA PRO A 454 -6.11 -9.90 -38.02
C PRO A 454 -5.22 -8.79 -38.58
N GLN A 455 -5.83 -7.66 -38.92
CA GLN A 455 -5.16 -6.44 -39.36
C GLN A 455 -5.60 -5.25 -38.51
N VAL A 456 -4.68 -4.32 -38.27
CA VAL A 456 -4.98 -3.03 -37.61
C VAL A 456 -5.44 -2.06 -38.69
N ASP A 457 -6.61 -1.45 -38.49
CA ASP A 457 -7.17 -0.45 -39.39
C ASP A 457 -6.97 0.98 -38.86
N LYS A 458 -6.85 1.14 -37.53
CA LYS A 458 -6.52 2.42 -36.85
C LYS A 458 -5.36 2.21 -35.86
N PRO A 459 -4.09 2.41 -36.28
CA PRO A 459 -2.92 2.12 -35.45
C PRO A 459 -2.72 3.09 -34.29
N ASP A 460 -3.30 4.27 -34.41
CA ASP A 460 -3.23 5.45 -33.54
C ASP A 460 -4.46 5.59 -32.61
N TYR A 461 -5.39 4.63 -32.64
CA TYR A 461 -6.73 4.78 -32.04
C TYR A 461 -6.75 5.12 -30.55
N PHE A 462 -5.76 4.67 -29.78
CA PHE A 462 -5.64 4.96 -28.35
C PHE A 462 -4.53 5.96 -28.00
N SER A 463 -3.68 6.34 -28.96
CA SER A 463 -2.57 7.28 -28.74
C SER A 463 -2.90 8.69 -29.23
N LEU A 464 -3.90 8.87 -30.10
CA LEU A 464 -4.44 10.17 -30.50
C LEU A 464 -5.91 10.32 -30.09
N HIS A 465 -6.30 11.52 -29.67
CA HIS A 465 -7.69 11.82 -29.30
C HIS A 465 -8.57 11.93 -30.56
N PRO A 466 -9.67 11.16 -30.69
CA PRO A 466 -10.39 11.00 -31.97
C PRO A 466 -11.10 12.26 -32.49
N THR A 467 -11.27 13.30 -31.66
CA THR A 467 -11.92 14.56 -32.07
C THR A 467 -10.94 15.71 -32.28
N THR A 468 -9.79 15.73 -31.58
CA THR A 468 -8.81 16.84 -31.66
C THR A 468 -7.50 16.47 -32.37
N GLY A 469 -7.18 15.18 -32.49
CA GLY A 469 -5.93 14.70 -33.08
C GLY A 469 -4.68 14.90 -32.20
N GLU A 470 -4.86 15.34 -30.96
CA GLU A 470 -3.78 15.56 -29.99
C GLU A 470 -3.31 14.23 -29.38
N LYS A 471 -2.05 14.16 -28.93
CA LYS A 471 -1.55 12.95 -28.25
C LYS A 471 -2.22 12.79 -26.89
N ILE A 472 -2.69 11.57 -26.65
CA ILE A 472 -3.33 11.14 -25.41
C ILE A 472 -2.31 11.13 -24.25
N ASP A 473 -2.72 11.77 -23.15
CA ASP A 473 -2.10 11.69 -21.83
C ASP A 473 -3.10 11.05 -20.86
N PHE A 474 -2.77 9.86 -20.34
CA PHE A 474 -3.59 9.16 -19.35
C PHE A 474 -3.83 10.00 -18.08
N SER A 475 -2.86 10.85 -17.68
CA SER A 475 -2.98 11.59 -16.43
C SER A 475 -4.15 12.59 -16.43
N ARG A 476 -4.62 13.06 -17.59
CA ARG A 476 -5.85 13.87 -17.69
C ARG A 476 -7.09 13.08 -17.24
N PHE A 477 -7.33 11.92 -17.85
CA PHE A 477 -8.47 11.05 -17.51
C PHE A 477 -8.46 10.61 -16.03
N TYR A 478 -7.26 10.38 -15.48
CA TYR A 478 -7.10 10.04 -14.08
C TYR A 478 -7.38 11.24 -13.15
N LEU A 479 -6.85 12.44 -13.45
CA LEU A 479 -7.08 13.66 -12.66
C LEU A 479 -8.53 14.14 -12.71
N ASP A 480 -9.21 14.01 -13.85
CA ASP A 480 -10.66 14.23 -13.95
C ASP A 480 -11.43 13.30 -12.99
N PHE A 481 -11.04 12.03 -12.88
CA PHE A 481 -11.67 11.09 -11.95
C PHE A 481 -11.31 11.35 -10.49
N ILE A 482 -10.05 11.69 -10.18
CA ILE A 482 -9.63 12.17 -8.84
C ILE A 482 -10.52 13.34 -8.41
N GLY A 483 -10.76 14.29 -9.31
CA GLY A 483 -11.65 15.44 -9.09
C GLY A 483 -13.12 15.07 -8.87
N LYS A 484 -13.62 13.97 -9.44
CA LYS A 484 -14.97 13.43 -9.16
C LYS A 484 -15.02 12.72 -7.80
N TYR A 485 -14.08 11.81 -7.55
CA TYR A 485 -14.05 10.95 -6.37
C TYR A 485 -13.80 11.74 -5.09
N SER A 486 -12.85 12.68 -5.10
CA SER A 486 -12.57 13.52 -3.93
C SER A 486 -13.80 14.32 -3.53
N LYS A 487 -14.51 14.94 -4.49
CA LYS A 487 -15.77 15.64 -4.25
C LYS A 487 -16.87 14.70 -3.73
N ALA A 488 -16.95 13.46 -4.26
CA ALA A 488 -17.90 12.47 -3.78
C ALA A 488 -17.68 12.12 -2.30
N ILE A 489 -16.45 11.79 -1.90
CA ILE A 489 -16.11 11.46 -0.51
C ILE A 489 -16.22 12.69 0.40
N GLN A 490 -15.64 13.83 0.01
CA GLN A 490 -15.58 15.04 0.85
C GLN A 490 -16.94 15.73 1.00
N SER A 491 -17.89 15.52 0.08
CA SER A 491 -19.29 15.94 0.29
C SER A 491 -19.98 15.23 1.46
N VAL A 492 -19.43 14.10 1.92
CA VAL A 492 -19.90 13.33 3.09
C VAL A 492 -18.99 13.55 4.30
N ILE A 493 -17.68 13.53 4.10
CA ILE A 493 -16.67 13.74 5.13
C ILE A 493 -15.73 14.88 4.68
N PRO A 494 -16.07 16.17 4.91
CA PRO A 494 -15.26 17.31 4.47
C PRO A 494 -13.84 17.36 5.06
N SER A 495 -13.58 16.53 6.08
CA SER A 495 -12.28 16.34 6.72
C SER A 495 -11.43 15.22 6.13
N ALA A 496 -11.95 14.41 5.19
CA ALA A 496 -11.27 13.24 4.69
C ALA A 496 -10.07 13.60 3.81
N PHE A 497 -8.93 12.99 4.12
CA PHE A 497 -7.83 12.92 3.16
C PHE A 497 -8.23 12.06 1.97
N VAL A 498 -7.74 12.42 0.79
CA VAL A 498 -7.87 11.59 -0.41
C VAL A 498 -6.49 11.19 -0.91
N PHE A 499 -6.23 9.89 -0.90
CA PHE A 499 -4.92 9.31 -1.20
C PHE A 499 -4.83 9.01 -2.70
N VAL A 500 -3.80 9.55 -3.36
CA VAL A 500 -3.64 9.54 -4.82
C VAL A 500 -2.27 8.98 -5.19
N GLU A 501 -2.27 7.90 -5.94
CA GLU A 501 -1.06 7.18 -6.37
C GLU A 501 -0.95 7.05 -7.90
N PRO A 502 0.26 6.91 -8.46
CA PRO A 502 0.47 6.39 -9.82
C PRO A 502 0.50 4.86 -9.81
N VAL A 503 0.63 4.25 -10.99
CA VAL A 503 1.10 2.85 -11.12
C VAL A 503 2.43 2.69 -10.35
N PRO A 504 2.71 1.54 -9.70
CA PRO A 504 3.92 1.34 -8.90
C PRO A 504 5.19 1.63 -9.67
N ASN A 505 6.16 2.23 -8.98
CA ASN A 505 7.46 2.58 -9.54
C ASN A 505 7.42 3.55 -10.77
N GLU A 506 6.27 4.11 -11.16
CA GLU A 506 6.13 5.12 -12.22
C GLU A 506 6.03 6.57 -11.67
N PRO A 507 6.20 7.63 -12.49
CA PRO A 507 6.26 9.00 -11.99
C PRO A 507 4.91 9.53 -11.51
N ALA A 508 4.97 10.48 -10.58
CA ALA A 508 3.83 11.23 -10.10
C ALA A 508 3.04 11.90 -11.25
N PRO A 509 1.70 11.85 -11.26
CA PRO A 509 0.89 12.60 -12.23
C PRO A 509 1.13 14.11 -12.07
N VAL A 510 1.07 14.87 -13.17
CA VAL A 510 1.34 16.31 -13.19
C VAL A 510 0.04 17.08 -12.97
N TRP A 511 -0.03 17.88 -11.92
CA TRP A 511 -1.20 18.66 -11.55
C TRP A 511 -1.16 20.06 -12.19
N GLY A 512 -2.31 20.50 -12.67
CA GLY A 512 -2.54 21.84 -13.21
C GLY A 512 -3.44 22.71 -12.31
N PRO A 513 -3.54 24.03 -12.57
CA PRO A 513 -4.23 24.98 -11.67
C PRO A 513 -5.75 24.79 -11.49
N ASN A 514 -6.35 23.81 -12.16
CA ASN A 514 -7.78 23.49 -12.09
C ASN A 514 -8.05 22.13 -11.41
N ASP A 515 -7.00 21.37 -11.08
CA ASP A 515 -7.13 20.04 -10.46
C ASP A 515 -7.49 20.19 -8.97
N HIS A 516 -8.21 19.23 -8.38
CA HIS A 516 -8.81 19.39 -7.06
C HIS A 516 -7.79 19.18 -5.91
N GLU A 517 -7.23 20.27 -5.38
CA GLU A 517 -6.07 20.25 -4.49
C GLU A 517 -6.33 19.98 -2.99
N GLU A 518 -7.59 19.89 -2.53
CA GLU A 518 -7.95 19.92 -1.10
C GLU A 518 -7.80 18.55 -0.40
N ASN A 519 -7.12 18.54 0.75
CA ASN A 519 -6.82 17.33 1.56
C ASN A 519 -6.20 16.15 0.77
N ILE A 520 -5.53 16.42 -0.35
CA ILE A 520 -4.86 15.40 -1.16
C ILE A 520 -3.57 14.91 -0.48
N VAL A 521 -3.35 13.60 -0.47
CA VAL A 521 -2.12 12.92 -0.06
C VAL A 521 -1.55 12.19 -1.27
N TYR A 522 -0.24 12.34 -1.52
CA TYR A 522 0.46 11.57 -2.54
C TYR A 522 0.87 10.21 -1.95
N ALA A 523 0.43 9.10 -2.55
CA ALA A 523 0.43 7.76 -1.94
C ALA A 523 1.31 6.67 -2.63
N PRO A 524 2.37 6.98 -3.40
CA PRO A 524 2.97 6.06 -4.38
C PRO A 524 3.56 4.77 -3.81
N HIS A 525 3.50 3.70 -4.61
CA HIS A 525 4.09 2.40 -4.30
C HIS A 525 5.55 2.28 -4.75
N TRP A 526 6.37 1.56 -3.98
CA TRP A 526 7.76 1.25 -4.34
C TRP A 526 8.19 -0.17 -3.94
N TYR A 527 8.69 -0.91 -4.92
CA TYR A 527 9.31 -2.23 -4.74
C TYR A 527 10.68 -2.34 -5.45
N ASP A 528 11.57 -3.19 -4.93
CA ASP A 528 12.74 -3.67 -5.69
C ASP A 528 12.26 -4.72 -6.71
N LEU A 529 11.97 -4.25 -7.92
CA LEU A 529 11.48 -5.07 -9.03
C LEU A 529 12.40 -6.25 -9.37
N HIS A 530 13.72 -6.13 -9.18
CA HIS A 530 14.65 -7.23 -9.47
C HIS A 530 14.53 -8.34 -8.43
N SER A 531 14.52 -7.97 -7.14
CA SER A 531 14.42 -8.94 -6.04
C SER A 531 13.03 -9.55 -5.90
N VAL A 532 11.96 -8.78 -6.17
CA VAL A 532 10.58 -9.30 -6.24
C VAL A 532 10.43 -10.26 -7.41
N PHE A 533 10.82 -9.86 -8.64
CA PHE A 533 10.68 -10.71 -9.82
C PHE A 533 11.47 -12.02 -9.70
N ASN A 534 12.68 -11.99 -9.14
CA ASN A 534 13.51 -13.19 -8.99
C ASN A 534 13.25 -13.98 -7.69
N LYS A 535 12.46 -13.45 -6.75
CA LYS A 535 12.27 -14.00 -5.38
C LYS A 535 13.63 -14.31 -4.73
N ALA A 536 14.57 -13.36 -4.78
CA ALA A 536 15.94 -13.53 -4.30
C ALA A 536 16.58 -12.22 -3.82
N PHE A 537 17.34 -12.29 -2.72
CA PHE A 537 18.17 -11.20 -2.22
C PHE A 537 19.32 -11.76 -1.37
N ASP A 538 20.57 -11.56 -1.79
CA ASP A 538 21.77 -11.94 -1.00
C ASP A 538 22.50 -10.73 -0.38
N GLY A 539 22.04 -9.51 -0.67
CA GLY A 539 22.62 -8.25 -0.19
C GLY A 539 23.98 -7.89 -0.80
N ARG A 540 24.46 -8.61 -1.83
CA ARG A 540 25.76 -8.33 -2.47
C ARG A 540 25.65 -7.39 -3.67
N ILE A 541 24.61 -7.53 -4.48
CA ILE A 541 24.37 -6.72 -5.68
C ILE A 541 22.88 -6.36 -5.73
N THR A 542 22.57 -5.08 -5.98
CA THR A 542 21.19 -4.59 -6.23
C THR A 542 21.18 -3.66 -7.43
N HIS A 543 20.05 -3.55 -8.11
CA HIS A 543 19.92 -2.76 -9.33
C HIS A 543 18.85 -1.66 -9.20
N ASP A 544 19.11 -0.53 -9.85
CA ASP A 544 18.13 0.53 -10.09
C ASP A 544 17.36 0.21 -11.39
N VAL A 545 16.32 -0.64 -11.26
CA VAL A 545 15.55 -1.14 -12.42
C VAL A 545 14.78 -0.02 -13.12
N GLN A 546 14.26 0.96 -12.37
CA GLN A 546 13.66 2.19 -12.93
C GLN A 546 14.68 2.98 -13.76
N GLY A 547 15.90 3.13 -13.24
CA GLY A 547 16.99 3.76 -13.97
C GLY A 547 17.31 3.01 -15.26
N LEU A 548 17.44 1.68 -15.20
CA LEU A 548 17.73 0.84 -16.36
C LEU A 548 16.67 0.98 -17.47
N SER A 549 15.37 0.89 -17.15
CA SER A 549 14.30 1.08 -18.15
C SER A 549 14.26 2.50 -18.71
N LYS A 550 14.69 3.50 -17.92
CA LYS A 550 14.81 4.91 -18.32
C LYS A 550 16.21 5.24 -18.90
N GLY A 551 16.95 4.23 -19.37
CA GLY A 551 18.16 4.38 -20.19
C GLY A 551 19.47 4.60 -19.42
N LYS A 552 19.48 4.46 -18.09
CA LYS A 552 20.68 4.57 -17.24
C LYS A 552 21.62 3.38 -17.51
N ASN A 553 22.90 3.66 -17.68
CA ASN A 553 23.94 2.63 -17.85
C ASN A 553 23.99 1.67 -16.65
N VAL A 554 24.05 0.36 -16.89
CA VAL A 554 24.19 -0.71 -15.88
C VAL A 554 25.22 -0.37 -14.81
N PHE A 555 26.43 0.06 -15.18
CA PHE A 555 27.48 0.39 -14.20
C PHE A 555 27.14 1.55 -13.25
N ALA A 556 26.19 2.42 -13.62
CA ALA A 556 25.66 3.48 -12.75
C ALA A 556 24.37 3.05 -12.00
N ALA A 557 23.72 1.97 -12.45
CA ALA A 557 22.51 1.39 -11.87
C ALA A 557 22.78 0.20 -10.92
N THR A 558 23.97 -0.41 -10.97
CA THR A 558 24.41 -1.48 -10.07
C THR A 558 25.03 -0.92 -8.78
N TYR A 559 24.60 -1.45 -7.63
CA TYR A 559 25.09 -1.06 -6.31
C TYR A 559 25.55 -2.30 -5.51
N PHE A 560 26.65 -2.16 -4.76
CA PHE A 560 27.35 -3.29 -4.11
C PHE A 560 27.24 -3.29 -2.57
N GLY A 561 26.95 -4.45 -2.00
CA GLY A 561 26.77 -4.67 -0.56
C GLY A 561 25.50 -4.02 0.01
N LEU A 562 25.18 -4.30 1.29
CA LEU A 562 24.03 -3.70 1.97
C LEU A 562 24.10 -2.16 2.03
N LYS A 563 25.31 -1.59 2.11
CA LYS A 563 25.51 -0.13 2.00
C LYS A 563 25.20 0.39 0.59
N GLY A 564 25.43 -0.41 -0.44
CA GLY A 564 24.98 -0.16 -1.81
C GLY A 564 23.46 -0.23 -1.92
N ALA A 565 22.82 -1.27 -1.37
CA ALA A 565 21.36 -1.42 -1.34
C ALA A 565 20.67 -0.23 -0.65
N ARG A 566 21.08 0.12 0.58
CA ARG A 566 20.62 1.33 1.28
C ARG A 566 20.81 2.61 0.44
N LYS A 567 21.93 2.75 -0.29
CA LYS A 567 22.17 3.90 -1.19
C LYS A 567 21.25 3.89 -2.43
N ASN A 568 20.98 2.72 -3.00
CA ASN A 568 20.09 2.53 -4.16
C ASN A 568 18.66 2.95 -3.80
N TYR A 569 18.09 2.29 -2.78
CA TYR A 569 16.70 2.47 -2.39
C TYR A 569 16.45 3.88 -1.84
N ARG A 570 17.37 4.46 -1.04
CA ARG A 570 17.27 5.86 -0.60
C ARG A 570 17.24 6.83 -1.78
N GLY A 571 17.99 6.55 -2.84
CA GLY A 571 17.99 7.35 -4.08
C GLY A 571 16.65 7.28 -4.82
N GLN A 572 16.13 6.07 -5.06
CA GLN A 572 14.82 5.89 -5.73
C GLN A 572 13.68 6.54 -4.93
N LEU A 573 13.62 6.33 -3.61
CA LEU A 573 12.62 6.93 -2.73
C LEU A 573 12.76 8.47 -2.65
N SER A 574 13.97 9.01 -2.71
CA SER A 574 14.18 10.47 -2.81
C SER A 574 13.67 11.02 -4.14
N ASN A 575 13.86 10.30 -5.25
CA ASN A 575 13.31 10.69 -6.56
C ASN A 575 11.77 10.69 -6.55
N ILE A 576 11.13 9.69 -5.95
CA ILE A 576 9.66 9.61 -5.80
C ILE A 576 9.15 10.79 -4.98
N LEU A 577 9.80 11.11 -3.86
CA LEU A 577 9.46 12.27 -3.03
C LEU A 577 9.61 13.60 -3.79
N ASN A 578 10.73 13.78 -4.50
CA ASN A 578 11.01 15.02 -5.23
C ASN A 578 10.08 15.21 -6.44
N THR A 579 9.74 14.14 -7.18
CA THR A 579 8.77 14.23 -8.28
C THR A 579 7.34 14.42 -7.78
N GLY A 580 6.98 13.84 -6.63
CA GLY A 580 5.73 14.16 -5.93
C GLY A 580 5.63 15.66 -5.59
N LEU A 581 6.65 16.21 -4.93
CA LEU A 581 6.69 17.64 -4.58
C LEU A 581 6.69 18.58 -5.80
N GLN A 582 7.24 18.14 -6.94
CA GLN A 582 7.26 18.90 -8.19
C GLN A 582 5.93 18.81 -8.96
N ASN A 583 5.32 17.62 -9.04
CA ASN A 583 4.21 17.32 -9.94
C ASN A 583 2.85 17.39 -9.24
N VAL A 584 2.76 17.00 -7.96
CA VAL A 584 1.54 17.00 -7.12
C VAL A 584 1.54 18.20 -6.15
N GLY A 585 2.68 18.90 -6.03
CA GLY A 585 2.86 20.06 -5.18
C GLY A 585 3.25 19.71 -3.75
N ASN A 586 3.29 20.73 -2.87
CA ASN A 586 3.74 20.59 -1.49
C ASN A 586 2.66 19.95 -0.59
N LYS A 587 2.41 18.65 -0.79
CA LYS A 587 1.38 17.85 -0.10
C LYS A 587 2.01 16.67 0.66
N PRO A 588 1.35 16.09 1.68
CA PRO A 588 1.91 14.95 2.41
C PRO A 588 2.18 13.75 1.49
N CYS A 589 3.25 13.02 1.80
CA CYS A 589 3.66 11.82 1.06
C CYS A 589 3.63 10.59 1.97
N VAL A 590 2.96 9.53 1.51
CA VAL A 590 2.92 8.19 2.12
C VAL A 590 3.36 7.20 1.05
N ILE A 591 4.22 6.25 1.40
CA ILE A 591 4.45 5.08 0.55
C ILE A 591 3.36 4.06 0.88
N GLY A 592 2.32 3.99 0.03
CA GLY A 592 1.12 3.16 0.25
C GLY A 592 1.45 1.68 0.38
N GLU A 593 2.39 1.20 -0.44
CA GLU A 593 3.00 -0.11 -0.34
C GLU A 593 4.51 -0.07 -0.54
N CYS A 594 5.18 -0.82 0.34
CA CYS A 594 6.53 -1.32 0.15
C CYS A 594 6.70 -2.59 1.00
N GLY A 595 7.49 -3.54 0.54
CA GLY A 595 7.65 -4.83 1.23
C GLY A 595 8.70 -5.72 0.59
N ILE A 596 8.83 -6.93 1.15
CA ILE A 596 9.69 -7.98 0.61
C ILE A 596 8.92 -9.30 0.56
N PRO A 597 9.13 -10.15 -0.45
CA PRO A 597 8.56 -11.49 -0.42
C PRO A 597 9.18 -12.29 0.72
N MET A 598 8.37 -12.98 1.50
CA MET A 598 8.84 -13.87 2.56
C MET A 598 9.35 -15.19 1.97
N ASP A 599 8.94 -15.55 0.75
CA ASP A 599 9.38 -16.77 0.05
C ASP A 599 10.74 -16.65 -0.67
N ILE A 600 11.46 -15.53 -0.51
CA ILE A 600 12.78 -15.33 -1.14
C ILE A 600 13.80 -16.43 -0.81
N ASN A 601 14.82 -16.54 -1.67
CA ASN A 601 15.97 -17.42 -1.47
C ASN A 601 15.55 -18.89 -1.29
N GLN A 602 14.61 -19.34 -2.15
CA GLN A 602 14.10 -20.71 -2.19
C GLN A 602 13.36 -21.12 -0.90
N ARG A 603 12.57 -20.22 -0.30
CA ARG A 603 11.80 -20.45 0.95
C ARG A 603 12.63 -20.93 2.14
N ARG A 604 13.95 -20.72 2.14
CA ARG A 604 14.86 -21.29 3.16
C ARG A 604 14.44 -20.97 4.60
N ALA A 605 14.02 -19.74 4.87
CA ALA A 605 13.57 -19.31 6.19
C ALA A 605 12.40 -20.15 6.75
N PHE A 606 11.50 -20.64 5.88
CA PHE A 606 10.36 -21.47 6.29
C PHE A 606 10.78 -22.88 6.73
N MET A 607 12.02 -23.28 6.46
CA MET A 607 12.58 -24.58 6.84
C MET A 607 13.48 -24.51 8.07
N ASN A 608 13.91 -23.32 8.52
CA ASN A 608 14.88 -23.17 9.60
C ASN A 608 14.71 -21.94 10.52
N GLY A 609 13.68 -21.13 10.35
CA GLY A 609 13.43 -19.91 11.14
C GLY A 609 14.40 -18.74 10.90
N ASP A 610 15.38 -18.88 10.01
CA ASP A 610 16.41 -17.86 9.75
C ASP A 610 15.91 -16.81 8.74
N TYR A 611 15.16 -15.83 9.26
CA TYR A 611 14.79 -14.61 8.53
C TYR A 611 15.96 -13.61 8.43
N GLY A 612 17.20 -14.00 8.74
CA GLY A 612 18.35 -13.09 8.77
C GLY A 612 18.74 -12.50 7.41
N TYR A 613 18.23 -12.99 6.28
CA TYR A 613 18.32 -12.30 4.98
C TYR A 613 17.19 -11.29 4.80
N HIS A 614 15.97 -11.65 5.19
CA HIS A 614 14.78 -10.81 5.18
C HIS A 614 14.97 -9.57 6.05
N SER A 615 15.44 -9.71 7.29
CA SER A 615 15.76 -8.58 8.17
C SER A 615 16.78 -7.62 7.53
N LYS A 616 17.79 -8.13 6.80
CA LYS A 616 18.78 -7.30 6.09
C LYS A 616 18.22 -6.59 4.86
N PHE A 617 17.27 -7.22 4.16
CA PHE A 617 16.61 -6.63 2.99
C PHE A 617 15.60 -5.57 3.42
N LEU A 618 14.70 -5.91 4.35
CA LEU A 618 13.68 -5.01 4.86
C LEU A 618 14.28 -3.84 5.62
N ASP A 619 15.38 -4.02 6.36
CA ASP A 619 16.13 -2.90 6.93
C ASP A 619 16.71 -1.96 5.86
N ALA A 620 17.20 -2.49 4.73
CA ALA A 620 17.69 -1.64 3.66
C ALA A 620 16.59 -0.78 3.03
N ILE A 621 15.34 -1.27 3.00
CA ILE A 621 14.15 -0.52 2.58
C ILE A 621 13.72 0.48 3.66
N LEU A 622 13.49 0.02 4.89
CA LEU A 622 13.04 0.84 6.01
C LEU A 622 14.00 1.99 6.31
N SER A 623 15.30 1.72 6.46
CA SER A 623 16.30 2.78 6.67
C SER A 623 16.36 3.78 5.50
N SER A 624 15.90 3.42 4.30
CA SER A 624 15.81 4.32 3.14
C SER A 624 14.53 5.17 3.11
N LEU A 625 13.41 4.67 3.65
CA LEU A 625 12.18 5.44 3.88
C LEU A 625 12.41 6.47 5.00
N GLU A 626 12.97 5.98 6.11
CA GLU A 626 13.38 6.76 7.27
C GLU A 626 14.31 7.92 6.89
N ALA A 627 15.36 7.62 6.12
CA ALA A 627 16.34 8.61 5.68
C ALA A 627 15.82 9.62 4.62
N ASN A 628 14.56 9.48 4.16
CA ASN A 628 13.84 10.46 3.34
C ASN A 628 12.68 11.15 4.08
N LEU A 629 12.46 10.81 5.36
CA LEU A 629 11.33 11.28 6.19
C LEU A 629 9.98 11.01 5.50
N LEU A 630 9.82 9.80 4.99
CA LEU A 630 8.59 9.29 4.38
C LEU A 630 7.73 8.58 5.42
N ASN A 631 6.41 8.82 5.35
CA ASN A 631 5.40 7.97 5.97
C ASN A 631 5.24 6.70 5.13
N PHE A 632 4.83 5.57 5.72
CA PHE A 632 4.67 4.33 4.94
C PHE A 632 3.70 3.32 5.59
N THR A 633 3.11 2.48 4.73
CA THR A 633 2.38 1.26 5.09
C THR A 633 3.08 0.06 4.45
N LEU A 634 3.51 -0.89 5.26
CA LEU A 634 4.18 -2.11 4.77
C LEU A 634 3.17 -3.04 4.08
N TRP A 635 3.56 -3.66 2.98
CA TRP A 635 2.84 -4.80 2.38
C TRP A 635 3.40 -6.10 2.95
N ASN A 636 2.67 -6.88 3.76
CA ASN A 636 1.40 -6.55 4.44
C ASN A 636 1.35 -7.14 5.87
N TYR A 637 0.26 -6.96 6.61
CA TYR A 637 -0.10 -7.80 7.75
C TYR A 637 -1.36 -8.58 7.40
N ASN A 638 -1.32 -9.91 7.45
CA ASN A 638 -2.42 -10.80 7.11
C ASN A 638 -2.57 -11.87 8.19
N ALA A 639 -3.71 -11.88 8.88
CA ALA A 639 -4.01 -12.82 9.95
C ALA A 639 -3.97 -14.29 9.49
N THR A 640 -4.46 -14.56 8.28
CA THR A 640 -4.62 -15.92 7.75
C THR A 640 -3.51 -16.27 6.75
N ASN A 641 -2.27 -15.87 7.02
CA ASN A 641 -1.12 -16.20 6.17
C ASN A 641 -0.52 -17.56 6.55
N ASP A 642 -0.39 -18.46 5.58
CA ASP A 642 0.30 -19.76 5.74
C ASP A 642 1.70 -19.71 5.06
N ASN A 643 2.55 -20.72 5.22
CA ASN A 643 3.86 -20.78 4.52
C ASN A 643 3.83 -21.61 3.21
N THR A 644 2.64 -22.04 2.77
CA THR A 644 2.39 -22.92 1.63
C THR A 644 1.90 -22.11 0.42
N HIS A 645 0.74 -21.48 0.57
CA HIS A 645 0.02 -20.61 -0.35
C HIS A 645 0.23 -19.11 -0.05
N GLY A 646 0.76 -18.75 1.13
CA GLY A 646 1.02 -17.37 1.52
C GLY A 646 -0.24 -16.68 2.00
N ASP A 647 -0.65 -15.58 1.34
CA ASP A 647 -1.89 -14.87 1.65
C ASP A 647 -3.15 -15.47 0.99
N HIS A 648 -2.99 -16.66 0.38
CA HIS A 648 -3.99 -17.39 -0.42
C HIS A 648 -4.34 -16.75 -1.77
N TRP A 649 -3.78 -15.58 -2.11
CA TRP A 649 -3.98 -14.89 -3.35
C TRP A 649 -2.77 -15.04 -4.27
N ASN A 650 -2.93 -15.79 -5.36
CA ASN A 650 -1.94 -16.00 -6.42
C ASN A 650 -0.55 -16.49 -5.98
N GLY A 651 -0.45 -17.09 -4.78
CA GLY A 651 0.81 -17.56 -4.21
C GLY A 651 1.73 -16.44 -3.74
N GLU A 652 1.18 -15.24 -3.52
CA GLU A 652 1.89 -14.13 -2.91
C GLU A 652 2.15 -14.42 -1.43
N ASP A 653 3.35 -14.10 -0.97
CA ASP A 653 3.68 -14.20 0.45
C ASP A 653 4.61 -13.04 0.80
N PHE A 654 4.03 -11.97 1.34
CA PHE A 654 4.74 -10.74 1.75
C PHE A 654 4.56 -10.43 3.24
N SER A 655 3.73 -11.20 3.95
CA SER A 655 3.21 -10.72 5.22
C SER A 655 4.23 -10.74 6.37
N ILE A 656 4.26 -9.70 7.19
CA ILE A 656 5.10 -9.67 8.41
C ILE A 656 4.58 -10.60 9.53
N PHE A 657 3.51 -11.35 9.26
CA PHE A 657 2.92 -12.36 10.14
C PHE A 657 2.69 -13.69 9.38
N SER A 658 2.83 -14.82 10.06
CA SER A 658 2.45 -16.18 9.64
C SER A 658 2.60 -17.12 10.84
N LEU A 659 1.52 -17.79 11.26
CA LEU A 659 1.58 -18.74 12.39
C LEU A 659 2.35 -20.02 12.05
N ASP A 660 2.44 -20.36 10.76
CA ASP A 660 3.24 -21.48 10.23
C ASP A 660 4.76 -21.27 10.37
N SER A 661 5.23 -20.05 10.69
CA SER A 661 6.66 -19.76 10.80
C SER A 661 7.33 -20.61 11.87
N PRO A 662 8.38 -21.39 11.54
CA PRO A 662 9.18 -22.07 12.55
C PRO A 662 9.75 -21.01 13.51
N GLN A 663 9.29 -21.05 14.75
CA GLN A 663 9.76 -20.13 15.77
C GLN A 663 11.26 -20.38 15.99
N GLY A 664 12.10 -19.42 15.62
CA GLY A 664 13.50 -19.43 16.01
C GLY A 664 13.58 -19.50 17.53
N SER A 665 14.39 -20.41 18.06
CA SER A 665 14.47 -20.66 19.50
C SER A 665 15.07 -19.48 20.26
N LEU A 666 14.22 -18.55 20.70
CA LEU A 666 14.57 -17.39 21.51
C LEU A 666 14.68 -17.81 22.98
N GLY A 667 15.88 -18.23 23.39
CA GLY A 667 16.24 -18.59 24.76
C GLY A 667 17.76 -18.77 24.88
N PRO A 668 18.44 -18.18 25.88
CA PRO A 668 19.89 -17.98 25.81
C PRO A 668 20.73 -19.09 26.46
N ASP A 669 20.94 -20.23 25.79
CA ASP A 669 21.85 -21.26 26.32
C ASP A 669 22.65 -22.05 25.25
N SER A 670 23.70 -21.44 24.68
CA SER A 670 24.62 -22.13 23.76
C SER A 670 26.06 -21.57 23.74
N ARG A 671 26.69 -21.39 24.92
CA ARG A 671 28.11 -20.97 25.03
C ARG A 671 29.04 -21.97 25.72
N SER A 672 28.70 -23.26 25.77
CA SER A 672 29.59 -24.30 26.32
C SER A 672 29.51 -25.67 25.63
N SER A 673 29.66 -25.71 24.30
CA SER A 673 30.05 -26.96 23.60
C SER A 673 30.83 -26.68 22.32
N THR A 674 32.08 -27.14 22.23
CA THR A 674 32.83 -27.22 20.97
C THR A 674 32.14 -28.21 20.02
N PRO A 675 31.99 -27.89 18.72
CA PRO A 675 31.30 -28.76 17.77
C PRO A 675 32.12 -30.03 17.51
N THR A 676 31.73 -31.14 18.11
CA THR A 676 32.36 -32.45 17.87
C THR A 676 31.68 -33.11 16.66
N THR A 677 32.40 -33.18 15.55
CA THR A 677 31.86 -33.58 14.24
C THR A 677 31.50 -35.07 14.15
N SER A 678 30.22 -35.45 14.32
CA SER A 678 29.60 -36.59 13.60
C SER A 678 28.09 -36.79 13.92
N THR A 679 27.46 -37.72 13.20
CA THR A 679 26.19 -38.42 13.55
C THR A 679 24.90 -37.63 13.82
N LEU A 680 24.55 -36.66 12.96
CA LEU A 680 23.13 -36.44 12.56
C LEU A 680 23.03 -36.30 11.03
N ARG A 681 23.16 -37.44 10.32
CA ARG A 681 23.10 -37.50 8.84
C ARG A 681 22.31 -38.72 8.33
N GLN A 682 21.11 -38.93 8.86
CA GLN A 682 20.10 -39.85 8.34
C GLN A 682 18.71 -39.41 8.84
N GLN A 683 17.64 -39.90 8.19
CA GLN A 683 16.24 -39.60 8.49
C GLN A 683 15.75 -38.16 8.19
N ALA A 684 16.13 -37.62 7.03
CA ALA A 684 15.28 -36.67 6.29
C ALA A 684 14.74 -37.37 5.03
N PRO A 685 13.41 -37.36 4.74
CA PRO A 685 12.87 -37.98 3.53
C PRO A 685 13.37 -37.26 2.26
N ASN A 686 13.97 -38.00 1.33
CA ASN A 686 14.55 -37.43 0.10
C ASN A 686 13.48 -37.14 -0.97
N PHE A 687 12.62 -36.15 -0.71
CA PHE A 687 11.54 -35.72 -1.60
C PHE A 687 12.01 -35.44 -3.04
N ALA A 688 13.23 -34.89 -3.19
CA ALA A 688 13.87 -34.63 -4.48
C ALA A 688 14.04 -35.87 -5.38
N LYS A 689 14.14 -37.09 -4.82
CA LYS A 689 14.16 -38.32 -5.63
C LYS A 689 12.78 -38.70 -6.14
N GLU A 690 11.73 -38.48 -5.35
CA GLU A 690 10.36 -38.90 -5.70
C GLU A 690 9.78 -38.03 -6.83
N VAL A 691 10.06 -36.72 -6.81
CA VAL A 691 9.71 -35.80 -7.92
C VAL A 691 10.39 -36.21 -9.23
N MET A 692 11.70 -36.49 -9.22
CA MET A 692 12.40 -36.95 -10.42
C MET A 692 11.95 -38.34 -10.89
N LYS A 693 11.55 -39.24 -9.98
CA LYS A 693 11.02 -40.56 -10.34
C LYS A 693 9.68 -40.48 -11.07
N ARG A 694 8.81 -39.55 -10.67
CA ARG A 694 7.51 -39.30 -11.35
C ARG A 694 7.70 -38.69 -12.75
N SER A 695 8.70 -37.83 -12.94
CA SER A 695 9.05 -37.27 -14.25
C SER A 695 9.67 -38.28 -15.22
N ALA A 696 10.07 -39.47 -14.77
CA ALA A 696 10.74 -40.49 -15.59
C ALA A 696 9.80 -41.60 -16.11
N ASN A 697 8.57 -41.70 -15.59
CA ASN A 697 7.65 -42.82 -15.89
C ASN A 697 6.62 -42.53 -17.00
N SER A 698 6.61 -41.34 -17.59
CA SER A 698 5.74 -41.01 -18.73
C SER A 698 6.43 -41.33 -20.08
N GLY A 699 6.78 -42.59 -20.32
CA GLY A 699 7.47 -42.99 -21.55
C GLY A 699 7.60 -44.51 -21.76
N ALA A 700 7.05 -44.97 -22.89
CA ALA A 700 7.14 -46.32 -23.47
C ALA A 700 6.42 -47.48 -22.73
N ASP A 701 6.11 -48.51 -23.53
CA ASP A 701 5.28 -49.69 -23.22
C ASP A 701 6.00 -50.97 -23.77
N PHE A 702 5.42 -52.15 -23.57
CA PHE A 702 5.85 -53.50 -24.03
C PHE A 702 7.13 -54.11 -23.41
N SER A 703 6.97 -55.18 -22.60
CA SER A 703 7.06 -56.57 -23.13
C SER A 703 7.33 -57.69 -22.07
N SER A 704 6.40 -58.65 -21.98
CA SER A 704 6.58 -60.12 -21.75
C SER A 704 7.35 -60.73 -20.55
N LYS A 705 6.61 -61.53 -19.74
CA LYS A 705 7.02 -62.78 -19.00
C LYS A 705 8.04 -62.61 -17.84
N MET A 706 8.16 -63.50 -16.83
CA MET A 706 7.64 -64.87 -16.61
C MET A 706 7.29 -65.13 -15.10
N GLN A 707 6.77 -66.32 -14.76
CA GLN A 707 6.29 -66.76 -13.43
C GLN A 707 7.40 -67.16 -12.43
N ILE A 708 7.08 -67.25 -11.12
CA ILE A 708 7.21 -68.46 -10.24
C ILE A 708 6.62 -68.21 -8.81
N ARG A 709 6.57 -69.22 -7.93
CA ARG A 709 5.70 -69.35 -6.71
C ARG A 709 6.48 -69.52 -5.37
N ARG A 710 5.72 -69.43 -4.24
CA ARG A 710 5.92 -70.04 -2.88
C ARG A 710 6.98 -69.40 -1.93
N ALA A 711 6.97 -69.60 -0.60
CA ALA A 711 5.91 -69.85 0.43
C ALA A 711 6.49 -70.02 1.87
N GLY A 712 5.75 -69.64 2.94
CA GLY A 712 5.99 -70.01 4.36
C GLY A 712 7.10 -69.21 5.09
N LYS A 713 7.16 -69.07 6.43
CA LYS A 713 6.44 -69.71 7.58
C LYS A 713 6.44 -68.79 8.83
N GLU A 714 5.63 -69.13 9.84
CA GLU A 714 5.73 -68.70 11.27
C GLU A 714 6.64 -69.68 12.08
N PRO A 715 6.98 -69.45 13.39
CA PRO A 715 6.08 -69.38 14.57
C PRO A 715 6.11 -67.99 15.30
N GLU A 716 5.28 -67.60 16.28
CA GLU A 716 4.78 -68.24 17.55
C GLU A 716 5.88 -68.32 18.66
N GLN A 717 5.71 -68.05 19.97
CA GLN A 717 4.55 -67.97 20.91
C GLN A 717 4.76 -66.93 22.07
N GLN A 718 3.64 -66.52 22.73
CA GLN A 718 3.37 -66.24 24.18
C GLN A 718 4.30 -65.30 25.01
N LEU A 719 3.87 -64.39 25.91
CA LEU A 719 2.77 -64.26 26.91
C LEU A 719 3.09 -64.77 28.34
N GLU A 720 3.16 -63.84 29.30
CA GLU A 720 2.77 -64.02 30.71
C GLU A 720 2.54 -62.65 31.40
N GLU A 721 1.52 -62.56 32.26
CA GLU A 721 1.28 -61.50 33.28
C GLU A 721 1.46 -62.14 34.68
N ILE A 722 1.57 -61.36 35.78
CA ILE A 722 0.92 -61.64 37.11
C ILE A 722 1.34 -60.65 38.25
N ASP A 723 0.32 -60.11 38.92
CA ASP A 723 0.15 -59.66 40.33
C ASP A 723 0.88 -58.51 41.06
N LEU A 724 0.32 -58.26 42.26
CA LEU A 724 0.31 -57.07 43.13
C LEU A 724 0.83 -57.34 44.57
N HIS A 725 0.77 -56.30 45.42
CA HIS A 725 0.72 -56.24 46.90
C HIS A 725 2.00 -55.92 47.72
N GLU A 726 1.95 -54.75 48.38
CA GLU A 726 2.24 -54.42 49.82
C GLU A 726 3.62 -54.80 50.45
N ASP A 727 4.15 -54.15 51.50
CA ASP A 727 3.51 -53.49 52.65
C ASP A 727 4.46 -52.51 53.43
N ARG A 728 3.91 -51.71 54.37
CA ARG A 728 4.48 -51.06 55.58
C ARG A 728 5.40 -49.80 55.56
N ASN A 729 4.76 -48.69 55.97
CA ASN A 729 4.99 -47.88 57.21
C ASN A 729 6.28 -47.06 57.50
N GLY A 730 6.06 -45.79 57.90
CA GLY A 730 6.97 -44.96 58.71
C GLY A 730 6.43 -43.55 59.02
N GLU A 731 5.96 -43.31 60.25
CA GLU A 731 5.66 -41.96 60.82
C GLU A 731 6.93 -41.43 61.56
N VAL A 732 7.09 -40.22 62.14
CA VAL A 732 6.21 -39.17 62.74
C VAL A 732 6.93 -37.79 62.67
N GLN A 733 6.26 -36.69 63.07
CA GLN A 733 6.81 -35.36 63.49
C GLN A 733 7.36 -34.40 62.39
N GLY A 734 7.30 -33.07 62.56
CA GLY A 734 6.63 -32.26 63.60
C GLY A 734 7.32 -30.90 63.83
N ASP A 735 6.53 -29.84 64.08
CA ASP A 735 6.91 -28.50 64.62
C ASP A 735 7.85 -27.63 63.73
N GLU A 736 7.90 -26.27 63.79
CA GLU A 736 6.93 -25.28 64.30
C GLU A 736 7.06 -23.91 63.55
N ILE A 737 6.16 -22.97 63.88
CA ILE A 737 6.00 -21.61 63.31
C ILE A 737 7.10 -20.63 63.77
N LEU A 738 7.44 -19.62 62.95
CA LEU A 738 7.97 -18.34 63.47
C LEU A 738 7.66 -17.15 62.53
N GLU A 739 6.80 -16.23 63.00
CA GLU A 739 6.61 -14.89 62.41
C GLU A 739 7.49 -13.86 63.14
N SER A 740 7.98 -12.83 62.43
CA SER A 740 8.56 -11.64 63.09
C SER A 740 8.41 -10.35 62.27
N GLN A 741 7.24 -9.73 62.45
CA GLN A 741 6.98 -8.27 62.58
C GLN A 741 7.68 -7.24 61.67
N ALA A 742 6.87 -6.30 61.16
CA ALA A 742 7.32 -5.08 60.50
C ALA A 742 7.77 -3.99 61.50
N VAL A 743 8.51 -3.00 61.00
CA VAL A 743 8.77 -1.72 61.68
C VAL A 743 8.29 -0.58 60.76
N GLN A 744 7.55 0.37 61.32
CA GLN A 744 7.18 1.62 60.69
C GLN A 744 8.06 2.74 61.25
N GLU A 745 8.50 3.67 60.42
CA GLU A 745 8.96 5.01 60.84
C GLU A 745 8.24 6.06 59.98
N GLU A 746 7.72 7.11 60.62
CA GLU A 746 6.91 8.15 59.97
C GLU A 746 7.71 9.42 59.66
N GLU A 747 7.22 10.10 58.62
CA GLU A 747 7.47 11.46 58.11
C GLU A 747 8.47 12.41 58.78
N ALA A 748 9.21 13.13 57.92
CA ALA A 748 9.67 14.50 58.18
C ALA A 748 9.30 15.40 56.97
N ILE A 749 8.43 16.38 57.19
CA ILE A 749 7.89 17.28 56.14
C ILE A 749 8.76 18.54 55.98
N ALA A 750 9.03 18.95 54.73
CA ALA A 750 9.52 20.28 54.37
C ALA A 750 8.86 20.74 53.04
N MET A 751 8.67 22.06 52.88
CA MET A 751 7.61 22.61 52.02
C MET A 751 8.04 23.11 50.62
N ASP A 752 7.00 23.26 49.79
CA ASP A 752 6.81 24.18 48.66
C ASP A 752 7.84 24.23 47.50
N SER A 753 7.40 23.70 46.36
CA SER A 753 7.75 24.20 45.05
C SER A 753 6.51 24.85 44.41
N PRO A 754 6.59 26.08 43.86
CA PRO A 754 5.41 26.84 43.41
C PRO A 754 4.82 26.37 42.06
N PHE A 755 5.07 25.12 41.67
CA PHE A 755 4.51 24.49 40.47
C PHE A 755 3.71 23.26 40.89
N ASP A 756 2.38 23.44 40.92
CA ASP A 756 1.43 22.41 41.36
C ASP A 756 1.56 21.13 40.51
N ARG A 757 1.70 20.00 41.20
CA ARG A 757 1.81 18.66 40.62
C ARG A 757 0.46 17.94 40.48
N SER A 758 -0.65 18.57 40.88
CA SER A 758 -1.98 17.94 40.96
C SER A 758 -2.57 17.48 39.61
N TYR A 759 -2.12 18.03 38.48
CA TYR A 759 -2.85 17.93 37.21
C TYR A 759 -2.81 16.56 36.50
N PHE A 760 -1.96 15.62 36.94
CA PHE A 760 -1.91 14.25 36.42
C PHE A 760 -1.63 13.22 37.52
N ARG A 761 -2.60 13.05 38.43
CA ARG A 761 -2.65 11.88 39.30
C ARG A 761 -3.34 10.74 38.54
N PHE A 762 -2.54 9.87 37.94
CA PHE A 762 -3.04 8.57 37.47
C PHE A 762 -3.10 7.65 38.69
N GLU A 763 -4.25 7.04 38.92
CA GLU A 763 -4.36 5.87 39.81
C GLU A 763 -3.79 4.66 39.07
N ASP A 764 -3.33 3.64 39.79
CA ASP A 764 -2.66 2.47 39.19
C ASP A 764 -3.64 1.61 38.39
N GLU A 765 -3.80 1.91 37.10
CA GLU A 765 -4.57 1.09 36.15
C GLU A 765 -3.96 -0.32 36.04
N GLU A 766 -4.79 -1.36 36.10
CA GLU A 766 -4.36 -2.76 35.97
C GLU A 766 -3.55 -2.98 34.69
N SER A 767 -2.31 -3.43 34.84
CA SER A 767 -1.41 -3.66 33.72
C SER A 767 -1.83 -4.90 32.92
N ASP A 768 -1.97 -4.75 31.60
CA ASP A 768 -1.87 -5.84 30.62
C ASP A 768 -0.43 -6.40 30.65
N ASP A 769 -0.17 -7.25 31.65
CA ASP A 769 1.09 -7.97 31.88
C ASP A 769 1.15 -9.29 31.09
N GLY A 770 0.26 -9.46 30.12
CA GLY A 770 0.22 -10.56 29.16
C GLY A 770 1.63 -10.89 28.64
N ARG A 771 2.07 -12.12 28.98
CA ARG A 771 3.49 -12.50 29.05
C ARG A 771 4.25 -12.11 27.78
N HIS A 772 5.34 -11.37 27.95
CA HIS A 772 6.03 -10.66 26.86
C HIS A 772 6.34 -11.56 25.63
N HIS A 773 6.70 -12.84 25.84
CA HIS A 773 6.99 -13.80 24.76
C HIS A 773 5.81 -14.11 23.81
N GLU A 774 4.58 -14.18 24.31
CA GLU A 774 3.42 -14.60 23.49
C GLU A 774 3.06 -13.52 22.45
N SER A 775 3.39 -12.26 22.74
CA SER A 775 3.04 -11.09 21.91
C SER A 775 3.76 -10.99 20.55
N HIS A 776 4.75 -11.84 20.28
CA HIS A 776 5.57 -11.80 19.06
C HIS A 776 5.53 -13.12 18.25
N ILE A 777 4.75 -14.10 18.71
CA ILE A 777 4.48 -15.35 17.97
C ILE A 777 3.96 -15.03 16.57
N GLY A 778 4.44 -15.78 15.57
CA GLY A 778 4.10 -15.62 14.15
C GLY A 778 4.74 -14.43 13.45
N GLY A 779 5.48 -13.55 14.14
CA GLY A 779 6.14 -12.40 13.51
C GLY A 779 7.32 -12.80 12.61
N ARG A 780 7.37 -12.24 11.39
CA ARG A 780 8.44 -12.48 10.40
C ARG A 780 9.33 -11.25 10.23
N ALA A 781 10.66 -11.46 10.25
CA ALA A 781 11.69 -10.42 10.13
C ALA A 781 11.56 -9.22 11.11
N LEU A 782 11.07 -9.49 12.33
CA LEU A 782 10.74 -8.44 13.31
C LEU A 782 11.91 -7.53 13.68
N ASP A 783 13.16 -8.02 13.66
CA ASP A 783 14.35 -7.20 13.91
C ASP A 783 14.38 -5.94 13.04
N ALA A 784 13.96 -6.08 11.78
CA ALA A 784 13.87 -4.96 10.86
C ALA A 784 12.58 -4.16 11.06
N VAL A 785 11.44 -4.81 11.23
CA VAL A 785 10.12 -4.18 11.34
C VAL A 785 10.02 -3.27 12.57
N VAL A 786 10.36 -3.81 13.75
CA VAL A 786 10.01 -3.24 15.05
C VAL A 786 11.12 -2.28 15.50
N ARG A 787 11.13 -1.05 14.98
CA ARG A 787 12.21 -0.05 15.17
C ARG A 787 11.75 1.25 15.84
N PRO A 788 12.61 1.92 16.63
CA PRO A 788 12.29 3.20 17.28
C PRO A 788 12.08 4.33 16.27
N TYR A 789 11.18 5.28 16.58
CA TYR A 789 10.98 6.48 15.77
C TYR A 789 10.24 7.60 16.51
N ALA A 790 10.43 8.85 16.07
CA ALA A 790 9.67 10.00 16.56
C ALA A 790 8.29 10.05 15.89
N ALA A 791 7.24 9.62 16.60
CA ALA A 791 5.89 9.51 16.06
C ALA A 791 5.18 10.88 15.98
N LYS A 792 5.40 11.74 16.98
CA LYS A 792 4.88 13.12 17.01
C LYS A 792 6.00 14.08 17.39
N VAL A 793 6.23 15.12 16.61
CA VAL A 793 7.40 16.00 16.74
C VAL A 793 6.94 17.42 16.98
N ALA A 794 7.34 18.00 18.11
CA ALA A 794 7.16 19.42 18.43
C ALA A 794 8.18 20.26 17.63
N GLY A 795 7.99 20.33 16.31
CA GLY A 795 8.93 20.91 15.35
C GLY A 795 8.88 20.21 13.99
N GLU A 796 9.84 20.54 13.11
CA GLU A 796 9.99 19.93 11.78
C GLU A 796 11.14 18.90 11.77
N PRO A 797 10.90 17.65 11.36
CA PRO A 797 11.95 16.62 11.26
C PRO A 797 13.06 17.00 10.25
N ILE A 798 14.32 16.84 10.66
CA ILE A 798 15.52 17.08 9.83
C ILE A 798 16.14 15.75 9.38
N SER A 799 16.26 14.79 10.29
CA SER A 799 16.86 13.48 9.99
C SER A 799 16.51 12.45 11.05
N THR A 800 16.26 11.21 10.62
CA THR A 800 16.17 10.03 11.49
C THR A 800 17.10 8.94 10.97
N GLU A 801 17.76 8.22 11.86
CA GLU A 801 18.66 7.12 11.55
C GLU A 801 18.56 6.05 12.64
N PHE A 802 18.40 4.78 12.23
CA PHE A 802 18.47 3.62 13.10
C PHE A 802 19.46 2.62 12.48
N GLU A 803 20.49 2.23 13.23
CA GLU A 803 21.43 1.18 12.80
C GLU A 803 21.15 -0.11 13.57
N LEU A 804 20.46 -1.03 12.89
CA LEU A 804 20.04 -2.33 13.42
C LEU A 804 21.20 -3.14 14.04
N THR A 805 22.42 -2.99 13.55
CA THR A 805 23.59 -3.72 14.10
C THR A 805 24.13 -3.18 15.42
N THR A 806 23.75 -1.97 15.84
CA THR A 806 24.15 -1.36 17.13
C THR A 806 22.99 -1.00 18.04
N LEU A 807 21.75 -1.11 17.54
CA LEU A 807 20.53 -0.61 18.18
C LEU A 807 20.63 0.88 18.56
N GLN A 808 21.46 1.65 17.84
CA GLN A 808 21.54 3.09 18.01
C GLN A 808 20.50 3.79 17.12
N PHE A 809 19.65 4.59 17.76
CA PHE A 809 18.74 5.52 17.11
C PHE A 809 19.24 6.95 17.28
N THR A 810 19.17 7.76 16.22
CA THR A 810 19.49 9.19 16.25
C THR A 810 18.42 9.97 15.50
N PHE A 811 17.80 10.93 16.17
CA PHE A 811 16.78 11.81 15.61
C PHE A 811 17.18 13.27 15.75
N ARG A 812 16.84 14.09 14.75
CA ARG A 812 17.03 15.54 14.75
C ARG A 812 15.82 16.24 14.15
N PHE A 813 15.42 17.34 14.76
CA PHE A 813 14.34 18.22 14.32
C PHE A 813 14.70 19.69 14.63
N CYS A 814 13.95 20.64 14.10
CA CYS A 814 14.04 22.04 14.51
C CYS A 814 12.71 22.65 14.89
N ASN A 815 12.75 23.73 15.67
CA ASN A 815 11.60 24.59 15.87
C ASN A 815 11.15 25.22 14.55
N TYR A 816 9.84 25.42 14.38
CA TYR A 816 9.25 26.05 13.20
C TYR A 816 9.93 27.38 12.87
N ILE A 817 10.37 27.54 11.62
CA ILE A 817 11.27 28.64 11.20
C ILE A 817 10.54 30.00 11.11
N GLN A 818 9.23 29.98 10.88
CA GLN A 818 8.36 31.14 11.05
C GLN A 818 7.43 30.85 12.23
N THR A 819 7.44 31.75 13.23
CA THR A 819 6.67 31.60 14.47
C THR A 819 5.27 32.20 14.30
N PRO A 820 4.20 31.48 14.65
CA PRO A 820 3.13 32.12 15.40
C PRO A 820 3.73 32.52 16.76
N VAL A 821 3.59 33.79 17.17
CA VAL A 821 4.22 34.25 18.43
C VAL A 821 3.47 33.67 19.62
N PRO A 822 4.13 32.97 20.57
CA PRO A 822 3.44 32.48 21.77
C PRO A 822 2.90 33.64 22.59
N VAL A 823 1.57 33.71 22.76
CA VAL A 823 0.94 34.62 23.72
C VAL A 823 1.22 34.10 25.14
N VAL A 824 2.37 34.50 25.69
CA VAL A 824 2.71 34.22 27.08
C VAL A 824 1.82 35.10 27.96
N HIS A 825 0.75 34.52 28.51
CA HIS A 825 -0.08 35.16 29.54
C HIS A 825 0.68 35.29 30.87
N ILE A 826 1.61 36.26 30.93
CA ILE A 826 2.22 36.71 32.19
C ILE A 826 1.16 37.51 32.96
N SER A 827 0.69 36.95 34.07
CA SER A 827 -0.36 37.58 34.88
C SER A 827 0.23 38.57 35.89
N SER A 828 0.06 39.86 35.60
CA SER A 828 0.01 40.97 36.59
C SER A 828 1.35 41.41 37.26
N PRO A 829 1.41 42.57 37.94
CA PRO A 829 0.37 43.60 38.12
C PRO A 829 0.73 45.03 37.62
N SER A 830 -0.34 45.84 37.48
CA SER A 830 -0.42 47.32 37.49
C SER A 830 0.85 48.21 37.52
N GLN A 831 0.94 49.18 36.60
CA GLN A 831 0.72 50.61 36.94
C GLN A 831 0.48 51.54 35.72
N GLU A 832 -0.39 52.53 35.96
CA GLU A 832 -0.52 53.89 35.38
C GLU A 832 -0.44 54.22 33.86
N ARG A 833 -1.49 54.95 33.43
CA ARG A 833 -1.63 55.80 32.21
C ARG A 833 -0.89 57.14 32.44
N PRO A 834 -0.39 57.89 31.41
CA PRO A 834 -1.29 58.61 30.48
C PRO A 834 -0.79 58.91 29.03
N ASN A 835 -1.75 59.25 28.15
CA ASN A 835 -1.79 60.29 27.08
C ASN A 835 -0.58 60.48 26.10
N SER A 836 -0.73 60.82 24.81
CA SER A 836 -1.89 61.17 23.94
C SER A 836 -1.49 61.18 22.44
N SER A 837 -2.41 61.54 21.52
CA SER A 837 -2.19 62.21 20.19
C SER A 837 -1.36 61.46 19.11
N SER A 838 -1.96 60.95 18.02
CA SER A 838 -2.15 61.59 16.68
C SER A 838 -0.86 61.71 15.82
N SER A 839 -0.82 61.56 14.48
CA SER A 839 -1.84 61.35 13.42
C SER A 839 -1.16 61.10 12.04
N ASP A 840 -1.87 60.39 11.13
CA ASP A 840 -1.89 60.50 9.65
C ASP A 840 -0.62 60.43 8.76
N SER A 841 -0.88 60.08 7.49
CA SER A 841 0.00 60.07 6.28
C SER A 841 1.21 59.12 6.28
N SER A 842 1.70 58.53 5.18
CA SER A 842 1.25 58.10 3.83
C SER A 842 2.42 58.24 2.83
N ASP A 843 2.35 57.46 1.76
CA ASP A 843 3.05 57.66 0.47
C ASP A 843 4.58 57.40 0.32
N SER A 844 4.84 56.34 -0.46
CA SER A 844 5.63 56.36 -1.71
C SER A 844 7.09 55.83 -1.77
N ASN A 845 7.27 55.04 -2.84
CA ASN A 845 8.49 54.45 -3.42
C ASN A 845 9.68 55.44 -3.52
N THR A 846 10.95 55.02 -3.40
CA THR A 846 11.71 54.46 -4.55
C THR A 846 13.13 53.93 -4.21
N SER A 847 13.68 53.20 -5.18
CA SER A 847 15.07 52.73 -5.43
C SER A 847 16.20 53.79 -5.26
N THR A 848 17.52 53.49 -5.16
CA THR A 848 18.35 52.30 -5.53
C THR A 848 19.79 52.35 -4.96
N LEU A 849 20.55 51.24 -5.03
CA LEU A 849 22.03 51.12 -5.13
C LEU A 849 22.89 51.68 -3.95
N ASN A 850 23.83 50.91 -3.38
CA ASN A 850 25.08 50.56 -4.06
C ASN A 850 25.85 49.35 -3.45
N ASN A 851 26.82 48.80 -4.21
CA ASN A 851 27.66 47.65 -3.82
C ASN A 851 28.98 48.05 -3.13
N ASN A 852 29.60 47.13 -2.37
CA ASN A 852 31.02 46.80 -2.60
C ASN A 852 31.46 45.44 -2.03
N ASN A 853 32.50 44.85 -2.63
CA ASN A 853 32.94 43.46 -2.42
C ASN A 853 34.13 43.30 -1.45
N SER A 854 34.24 42.12 -0.83
CA SER A 854 35.52 41.40 -0.66
C SER A 854 35.29 39.90 -0.43
N LEU A 855 36.12 39.04 -1.04
CA LEU A 855 35.90 37.58 -1.07
C LEU A 855 36.63 36.83 0.05
N ARG A 856 36.03 35.73 0.54
CA ARG A 856 36.67 34.41 0.69
C ARG A 856 35.65 33.29 0.97
N LEU A 857 35.86 32.16 0.30
CA LEU A 857 35.24 30.85 0.51
C LEU A 857 36.38 29.84 0.83
N PRO A 858 36.14 28.58 1.27
CA PRO A 858 34.87 27.84 1.27
C PRO A 858 34.49 27.12 2.58
N TYR A 859 33.19 26.81 2.73
CA TYR A 859 32.59 25.50 3.06
C TYR A 859 31.12 25.71 3.48
N SER A 860 30.26 25.94 2.49
CA SER A 860 28.82 26.12 2.69
C SER A 860 28.09 24.78 2.74
N ASN A 861 27.35 24.52 3.81
CA ASN A 861 26.28 23.52 3.79
C ASN A 861 25.29 23.84 2.66
N PRO A 862 24.66 22.83 2.02
CA PRO A 862 23.49 23.09 1.18
C PRO A 862 22.39 23.69 2.06
N ALA A 863 21.83 24.82 1.63
CA ALA A 863 20.78 25.51 2.38
C ALA A 863 19.48 24.70 2.37
N LEU A 864 18.72 24.77 3.46
CA LEU A 864 17.31 24.33 3.49
C LEU A 864 16.50 25.27 2.58
N ASN A 865 16.00 24.76 1.46
CA ASN A 865 15.10 25.51 0.58
C ASN A 865 13.78 25.78 1.32
N SER A 866 13.54 27.04 1.71
CA SER A 866 12.38 27.45 2.51
C SER A 866 11.03 27.39 1.78
N SER A 867 11.02 27.08 0.48
CA SER A 867 9.82 27.03 -0.37
C SER A 867 8.89 25.83 -0.11
N PHE A 868 9.29 24.89 0.76
CA PHE A 868 8.52 23.65 1.03
C PHE A 868 7.86 23.62 2.42
N ILE A 869 7.93 24.72 3.18
CA ILE A 869 7.51 24.73 4.59
C ILE A 869 6.00 25.04 4.70
N GLY A 870 5.27 24.19 5.44
CA GLY A 870 3.86 24.41 5.76
C GLY A 870 3.73 25.17 7.08
N HIS A 871 3.39 26.45 7.05
CA HIS A 871 3.30 27.26 8.27
C HIS A 871 1.95 27.08 9.00
N PRO A 872 1.94 27.00 10.34
CA PRO A 872 0.70 27.01 11.12
C PRO A 872 0.08 28.42 11.16
N PRO A 873 -1.25 28.54 11.28
CA PRO A 873 -1.93 29.81 11.60
C PRO A 873 -1.47 30.42 12.94
N GLU A 874 -1.67 31.73 13.12
CA GLU A 874 -1.22 32.47 14.31
C GLU A 874 -1.87 31.98 15.62
N ASP A 875 -3.13 31.54 15.57
CA ASP A 875 -3.89 31.05 16.74
C ASP A 875 -3.61 29.59 17.14
N THR A 876 -2.58 28.94 16.56
CA THR A 876 -2.41 27.48 16.71
C THR A 876 -1.80 27.10 18.06
N VAL A 877 -2.47 26.21 18.81
CA VAL A 877 -1.93 25.60 20.03
C VAL A 877 -0.67 24.80 19.70
N LEU A 878 0.45 25.14 20.34
CA LEU A 878 1.72 24.44 20.21
C LEU A 878 1.96 23.51 21.41
N ALA A 879 2.17 22.22 21.16
CA ALA A 879 2.79 21.35 22.16
C ALA A 879 4.33 21.43 22.10
N PHE A 880 4.96 21.33 23.27
CA PHE A 880 6.42 21.37 23.44
C PHE A 880 7.05 19.98 23.66
N GLU A 881 6.24 18.92 23.62
CA GLU A 881 6.66 17.54 23.92
C GLU A 881 6.60 16.65 22.67
N THR A 882 7.77 16.16 22.26
CA THR A 882 7.98 15.20 21.16
C THR A 882 7.83 13.77 21.71
N GLU A 883 7.04 12.95 21.04
CA GLU A 883 6.80 11.53 21.36
C GLU A 883 7.65 10.62 20.47
N ILE A 884 8.48 9.77 21.09
CA ILE A 884 9.38 8.82 20.42
C ILE A 884 9.08 7.40 20.90
N PHE A 885 8.68 6.53 19.98
CA PHE A 885 8.51 5.10 20.23
C PHE A 885 9.88 4.44 20.46
N ILE A 886 9.99 3.63 21.53
CA ILE A 886 11.14 2.80 21.86
C ILE A 886 10.64 1.35 22.02
N PRO A 887 10.93 0.44 21.08
CA PRO A 887 10.40 -0.92 21.11
C PRO A 887 11.04 -1.78 22.22
N SER A 888 10.22 -2.37 23.10
CA SER A 888 10.69 -3.37 24.08
C SER A 888 11.45 -4.51 23.39
N TYR A 889 11.01 -4.95 22.20
CA TYR A 889 11.66 -5.98 21.37
C TYR A 889 13.20 -5.86 21.28
N HIS A 890 13.73 -4.63 21.21
CA HIS A 890 15.18 -4.37 21.12
C HIS A 890 15.81 -3.87 22.43
N TYR A 891 15.02 -3.38 23.39
CA TYR A 891 15.51 -2.53 24.47
C TYR A 891 15.13 -2.99 25.89
N ASP A 892 14.24 -3.97 26.06
CA ASP A 892 13.73 -4.38 27.38
C ASP A 892 14.84 -5.04 28.25
N GLU A 893 15.60 -5.97 27.66
CA GLU A 893 16.68 -6.72 28.34
C GLU A 893 17.98 -5.90 28.53
N VAL A 894 18.27 -4.99 27.60
CA VAL A 894 19.55 -4.26 27.54
C VAL A 894 19.49 -2.87 28.19
N GLY A 895 18.29 -2.32 28.42
CA GLY A 895 18.11 -0.95 28.89
C GLY A 895 18.57 0.12 27.90
N VAL A 896 18.31 1.39 28.20
CA VAL A 896 18.57 2.53 27.29
C VAL A 896 19.35 3.66 27.95
N GLU A 897 20.36 4.16 27.24
CA GLU A 897 20.99 5.44 27.50
C GLU A 897 20.38 6.46 26.52
N ILE A 898 19.77 7.52 27.07
CA ILE A 898 19.07 8.56 26.31
C ILE A 898 19.85 9.87 26.48
N LEU A 899 20.32 10.42 25.37
CA LEU A 899 21.06 11.68 25.31
C LEU A 899 20.26 12.69 24.49
N VAL A 900 20.09 13.90 25.02
CA VAL A 900 19.39 15.01 24.37
C VAL A 900 20.30 16.23 24.22
N SER A 901 20.01 17.10 23.25
CA SER A 901 20.79 18.35 23.04
C SER A 901 20.60 19.37 24.16
N ASP A 902 19.39 19.45 24.70
CA ASP A 902 18.94 20.49 25.63
C ASP A 902 17.61 20.05 26.28
N GLY A 903 17.20 20.71 27.37
CA GLY A 903 15.92 20.41 28.02
C GLY A 903 15.87 19.06 28.75
N ASP A 904 14.65 18.53 28.92
CA ASP A 904 14.35 17.41 29.79
C ASP A 904 13.63 16.28 29.03
N TRP A 905 13.73 15.05 29.53
CA TRP A 905 13.00 13.91 28.96
C TRP A 905 12.48 12.97 30.05
N ARG A 906 11.46 12.18 29.71
CA ARG A 906 10.90 11.10 30.54
C ARG A 906 10.62 9.88 29.67
N TYR A 907 11.12 8.71 30.04
CA TYR A 907 10.79 7.45 29.38
C TYR A 907 9.70 6.73 30.18
N VAL A 908 8.57 6.42 29.54
CA VAL A 908 7.51 5.59 30.10
C VAL A 908 7.59 4.23 29.41
N LYS A 909 8.16 3.24 30.11
CA LYS A 909 8.52 1.94 29.55
C LYS A 909 7.27 1.12 29.20
N GLU A 910 6.25 1.25 30.03
CA GLU A 910 4.92 0.61 29.94
C GLU A 910 4.21 1.04 28.66
N ARG A 911 4.39 2.32 28.28
CA ARG A 911 3.92 2.90 27.01
C ARG A 911 4.93 2.76 25.87
N GLN A 912 6.08 2.12 26.07
CA GLN A 912 7.17 2.05 25.09
C GLN A 912 7.49 3.42 24.45
N THR A 913 7.38 4.51 25.22
CA THR A 913 7.38 5.89 24.69
C THR A 913 8.27 6.81 25.52
N LEU A 914 9.26 7.40 24.87
CA LEU A 914 10.07 8.51 25.35
C LEU A 914 9.39 9.82 24.97
N TYR A 915 9.17 10.67 25.97
CA TYR A 915 8.66 12.01 25.82
C TYR A 915 9.81 13.00 26.04
N TYR A 916 10.02 13.89 25.08
CA TYR A 916 11.14 14.84 25.07
C TYR A 916 10.65 16.29 24.98
N ARG A 917 11.02 17.10 25.97
CA ARG A 917 10.74 18.54 26.05
C ARG A 917 12.03 19.33 25.90
N HIS A 918 12.25 19.86 24.70
CA HIS A 918 13.36 20.77 24.40
C HIS A 918 13.21 22.10 25.16
N LYS A 919 14.30 22.88 25.24
CA LYS A 919 14.40 24.10 26.06
C LYS A 919 14.74 25.36 25.25
N GLU A 920 15.54 25.23 24.20
CA GLU A 920 15.79 26.36 23.30
C GLU A 920 14.59 26.54 22.35
N MET A 921 13.84 27.63 22.52
CA MET A 921 12.59 27.87 21.77
C MET A 921 12.73 28.79 20.55
N LYS A 922 13.96 29.22 20.21
CA LYS A 922 14.17 30.09 19.03
C LYS A 922 13.72 29.40 17.73
N PRO A 923 13.07 30.11 16.79
CA PRO A 923 12.74 29.60 15.46
C PRO A 923 13.98 29.00 14.76
N GLY A 924 13.83 27.81 14.16
CA GLY A 924 14.93 27.12 13.49
C GLY A 924 16.05 26.58 14.38
N ALA A 925 15.97 26.70 15.72
CA ALA A 925 16.90 26.01 16.62
C ALA A 925 16.80 24.50 16.42
N VAL A 926 17.93 23.80 16.46
CA VAL A 926 18.04 22.38 16.10
C VAL A 926 18.26 21.54 17.34
N HIS A 927 17.39 20.56 17.54
CA HIS A 927 17.42 19.61 18.64
C HIS A 927 17.85 18.23 18.16
N SER A 928 18.40 17.42 19.06
CA SER A 928 18.80 16.04 18.78
C SER A 928 18.51 15.12 19.95
N VAL A 929 18.03 13.91 19.63
CA VAL A 929 17.89 12.80 20.58
C VAL A 929 18.71 11.63 20.05
N GLN A 930 19.53 11.02 20.91
CA GLN A 930 20.19 9.75 20.66
C GLN A 930 19.75 8.73 21.72
N ILE A 931 19.43 7.53 21.26
CA ILE A 931 19.08 6.39 22.10
C ILE A 931 20.04 5.25 21.72
N LYS A 932 20.65 4.62 22.72
CA LYS A 932 21.56 3.48 22.53
C LYS A 932 21.39 2.48 23.68
N PRO A 933 21.62 1.17 23.46
CA PRO A 933 21.53 0.19 24.53
C PRO A 933 22.57 0.48 25.62
N LEU A 934 22.19 0.31 26.90
CA LEU A 934 23.17 0.36 27.98
C LEU A 934 24.11 -0.85 27.84
N ARG A 935 25.42 -0.59 27.75
CA ARG A 935 26.41 -1.68 27.80
C ARG A 935 26.43 -2.24 29.22
N ALA A 936 26.15 -3.54 29.34
CA ALA A 936 26.25 -4.26 30.61
C ALA A 936 27.57 -3.94 31.34
N PRO A 937 27.54 -3.54 32.63
CA PRO A 937 28.74 -3.15 33.38
C PRO A 937 29.75 -4.29 33.62
N GLY A 938 30.61 -4.51 32.62
CA GLY A 938 31.92 -5.10 32.79
C GLY A 938 32.06 -6.57 32.41
N THR A 939 33.16 -6.83 31.70
CA THR A 939 34.01 -7.97 32.06
C THR A 939 35.39 -7.38 32.39
N VAL A 940 35.53 -6.85 33.60
CA VAL A 940 36.83 -6.39 34.10
C VAL A 940 37.72 -7.62 34.25
N ALA A 941 38.77 -7.70 33.44
CA ALA A 941 39.68 -8.84 33.48
C ALA A 941 40.46 -8.87 34.80
N THR A 942 40.05 -9.74 35.72
CA THR A 942 40.74 -9.99 36.98
C THR A 942 42.08 -10.69 36.73
N THR A 943 43.15 -9.91 36.66
CA THR A 943 44.53 -10.42 36.49
C THR A 943 45.05 -11.06 37.79
N ALA A 944 44.68 -12.32 38.02
CA ALA A 944 45.27 -13.15 39.05
C ALA A 944 46.73 -13.52 38.68
N GLY A 945 47.67 -13.20 39.59
CA GLY A 945 49.09 -13.04 39.27
C GLY A 945 49.88 -14.26 38.81
N LEU A 946 51.00 -13.95 38.14
CA LEU A 946 52.18 -14.80 38.02
C LEU A 946 53.43 -13.98 38.42
N SER A 947 54.44 -14.66 38.95
CA SER A 947 55.49 -14.10 39.82
C SER A 947 56.57 -13.25 39.13
N SER A 948 57.06 -12.23 39.83
CA SER A 948 58.34 -11.53 39.59
C SER A 948 59.56 -12.48 39.77
N PRO A 949 60.77 -12.17 39.28
CA PRO A 949 61.59 -11.04 39.79
C PRO A 949 62.41 -10.27 38.72
N GLY A 950 63.01 -9.12 39.07
CA GLY A 950 64.02 -8.47 38.20
C GLY A 950 64.22 -6.94 38.35
N SER A 951 64.83 -6.52 39.45
CA SER A 951 65.56 -5.23 39.67
C SER A 951 65.81 -4.24 38.51
N GLY A 952 65.59 -2.93 38.74
CA GLY A 952 66.45 -1.89 38.13
C GLY A 952 65.86 -0.49 37.86
N ASN A 953 66.29 0.50 38.64
CA ASN A 953 66.74 1.88 38.30
C ASN A 953 66.66 2.37 36.82
N GLN A 954 66.46 3.66 36.49
CA GLN A 954 66.28 4.91 37.26
C GLN A 954 65.86 6.08 36.31
N ALA A 955 65.45 7.21 36.92
CA ALA A 955 65.67 8.60 36.46
C ALA A 955 65.26 9.10 35.05
N THR A 956 64.26 9.99 35.04
CA THR A 956 64.14 11.20 34.17
C THR A 956 65.21 12.27 34.53
N PRO A 957 65.38 13.45 33.84
CA PRO A 957 64.69 14.04 32.68
C PRO A 957 65.65 14.73 31.63
N SER A 958 65.16 15.78 30.93
CA SER A 958 65.85 17.00 30.42
C SER A 958 66.36 17.15 28.96
N SER A 959 65.46 17.63 28.09
CA SER A 959 65.52 18.90 27.31
C SER A 959 66.66 19.29 26.33
N LEU A 960 66.25 19.99 25.26
CA LEU A 960 67.00 20.75 24.22
C LEU A 960 67.56 19.89 23.05
N SER A 961 67.50 20.29 21.77
CA SER A 961 67.10 21.57 21.15
C SER A 961 66.32 21.43 19.80
N ARG A 962 65.84 22.57 19.26
CA ARG A 962 65.02 22.81 18.03
C ARG A 962 65.82 22.71 16.71
N PRO A 963 65.24 22.82 15.47
CA PRO A 963 63.83 23.11 15.07
C PRO A 963 63.20 22.26 13.91
N SER A 964 61.89 22.49 13.68
CA SER A 964 61.14 22.49 12.38
C SER A 964 61.24 21.34 11.34
N THR A 965 60.14 20.56 11.24
CA THR A 965 59.23 20.36 10.07
C THR A 965 59.67 20.62 8.61
N PRO A 966 59.09 19.93 7.58
CA PRO A 966 58.31 18.67 7.59
C PRO A 966 58.60 17.69 6.42
N ASP A 967 57.77 16.64 6.33
CA ASP A 967 57.38 15.84 5.15
C ASP A 967 58.35 14.85 4.45
N ALA A 968 57.88 13.58 4.47
CA ALA A 968 57.98 12.51 3.46
C ALA A 968 59.34 12.12 2.82
N TYR A 969 59.69 10.83 2.90
CA TYR A 969 59.55 9.86 1.79
C TYR A 969 59.94 8.43 2.25
N GLY A 970 59.41 7.38 1.58
CA GLY A 970 59.63 5.98 2.02
C GLY A 970 59.33 4.88 1.00
N ARG A 971 59.46 5.13 -0.31
CA ARG A 971 59.25 4.12 -1.38
C ARG A 971 60.48 3.26 -1.65
N SER A 972 60.28 1.97 -1.92
CA SER A 972 61.16 1.13 -2.75
C SER A 972 60.48 -0.22 -3.04
N LYS A 973 60.58 -0.89 -4.21
CA LYS A 973 61.43 -0.76 -5.43
C LYS A 973 60.58 -1.11 -6.68
N MET A 974 60.99 -1.14 -7.97
CA MET A 974 61.94 -0.51 -8.94
C MET A 974 61.70 -1.28 -10.28
N MET A 975 61.89 -0.82 -11.53
CA MET A 975 62.32 0.43 -12.21
C MET A 975 61.19 0.85 -13.20
N LYS A 976 61.25 1.73 -14.22
CA LYS A 976 62.16 2.73 -14.88
C LYS A 976 61.18 3.74 -15.59
N GLY A 977 61.51 4.81 -16.33
CA GLY A 977 62.75 5.38 -16.86
C GLY A 977 62.91 5.12 -18.38
N GLY A 978 62.59 6.05 -19.29
CA GLY A 978 62.08 7.42 -19.10
C GLY A 978 61.99 8.27 -20.39
N ALA A 979 62.10 9.60 -20.24
CA ALA A 979 62.13 10.68 -21.26
C ALA A 979 60.78 11.25 -21.78
N SER A 980 60.75 12.58 -21.79
CA SER A 980 59.81 13.56 -22.39
C SER A 980 60.69 14.81 -22.71
N PRO A 981 60.19 16.03 -23.07
CA PRO A 981 58.83 16.49 -23.40
C PRO A 981 58.77 17.36 -24.70
N MET A 982 57.62 17.97 -25.01
CA MET A 982 57.50 19.44 -25.12
C MET A 982 56.05 19.94 -25.29
N GLU A 983 55.82 21.18 -24.88
CA GLU A 983 54.62 22.03 -24.98
C GLU A 983 54.80 23.02 -26.17
N PRO A 984 53.97 24.07 -26.46
CA PRO A 984 52.63 24.45 -25.95
C PRO A 984 51.62 25.01 -27.02
N SER A 985 50.48 25.53 -26.53
CA SER A 985 49.76 26.74 -27.06
C SER A 985 48.78 26.56 -28.26
N LYS A 986 47.78 27.43 -28.55
CA LYS A 986 47.05 28.49 -27.78
C LYS A 986 45.78 28.99 -28.54
N LEU A 987 44.84 29.60 -27.79
CA LEU A 987 43.91 30.71 -28.17
C LEU A 987 42.67 30.50 -29.12
N LYS A 988 41.50 30.94 -28.59
CA LYS A 988 40.31 31.60 -29.23
C LYS A 988 39.44 30.77 -30.23
N ALA A 989 38.09 30.81 -30.23
CA ALA A 989 37.07 31.88 -30.11
C ALA A 989 36.86 32.67 -31.44
N ASP A 990 35.66 33.08 -31.89
CA ASP A 990 34.36 33.39 -31.23
C ASP A 990 33.12 33.10 -32.15
N GLU A 991 31.90 33.31 -31.63
CA GLU A 991 30.62 33.62 -32.34
C GLU A 991 29.99 32.60 -33.34
N ALA A 992 28.79 32.82 -33.91
CA ALA A 992 27.43 33.05 -33.37
C ALA A 992 26.41 33.23 -34.54
N TYR A 993 25.10 33.04 -34.28
CA TYR A 993 23.95 33.31 -35.19
C TYR A 993 23.88 32.52 -36.54
N GLY A 994 22.69 32.54 -37.18
CA GLY A 994 22.53 32.16 -38.60
C GLY A 994 21.36 31.20 -38.91
N SER A 995 20.13 31.72 -38.98
CA SER A 995 18.95 30.95 -39.44
C SER A 995 18.73 31.02 -40.95
N HIS A 996 17.99 30.03 -41.47
CA HIS A 996 17.20 30.00 -42.73
C HIS A 996 17.81 29.59 -44.08
N LEU A 997 17.10 28.59 -44.67
CA LEU A 997 16.61 28.48 -46.06
C LEU A 997 17.57 28.19 -47.23
N GLY A 998 17.24 27.11 -47.95
CA GLY A 998 17.27 27.08 -49.42
C GLY A 998 18.18 26.00 -50.03
N GLY A 999 17.63 25.17 -50.92
CA GLY A 999 18.44 24.24 -51.73
C GLY A 999 17.76 22.91 -52.08
N SER A 1000 16.82 22.93 -53.03
CA SER A 1000 16.25 21.68 -53.57
C SER A 1000 17.19 21.04 -54.61
N GLY A 1001 17.48 19.75 -54.45
CA GLY A 1001 18.23 18.95 -55.43
C GLY A 1001 17.70 17.53 -55.41
N GLY A 1002 16.92 17.15 -56.42
CA GLY A 1002 16.25 15.85 -56.46
C GLY A 1002 16.74 14.97 -57.60
N ASN A 1003 16.85 13.66 -57.35
CA ASN A 1003 16.55 12.67 -58.38
C ASN A 1003 16.17 11.29 -57.81
N LYS A 1004 15.62 10.47 -58.71
CA LYS A 1004 15.17 9.08 -58.49
C LYS A 1004 16.41 8.17 -58.23
N THR A 1005 16.32 6.93 -57.74
CA THR A 1005 15.43 5.82 -58.16
C THR A 1005 15.47 4.61 -57.18
N HIS A 1006 14.42 3.77 -57.24
CA HIS A 1006 14.38 2.31 -56.97
C HIS A 1006 14.73 1.66 -55.60
N LEU A 1007 13.70 0.98 -55.08
CA LEU A 1007 13.64 -0.44 -54.64
C LEU A 1007 14.53 -0.99 -53.49
N LYS A 1008 13.80 -1.53 -52.50
CA LYS A 1008 14.05 -2.68 -51.61
C LYS A 1008 14.87 -3.86 -52.21
N PRO A 1009 15.31 -4.83 -51.38
CA PRO A 1009 15.57 -4.79 -49.91
C PRO A 1009 16.93 -5.41 -49.50
N GLU A 1010 17.43 -5.08 -48.31
CA GLU A 1010 18.46 -5.91 -47.65
C GLU A 1010 18.12 -6.20 -46.18
N SER A 1011 18.64 -7.33 -45.71
CA SER A 1011 18.46 -7.94 -44.40
C SER A 1011 19.76 -7.92 -43.59
N GLU A 1012 19.69 -8.27 -42.30
CA GLU A 1012 20.83 -8.63 -41.46
C GLU A 1012 21.98 -7.61 -41.35
N MET A 1013 21.96 -6.81 -40.27
CA MET A 1013 23.20 -6.43 -39.58
C MET A 1013 23.16 -6.89 -38.13
N GLY A 1014 24.26 -7.49 -37.67
CA GLY A 1014 24.32 -8.21 -36.40
C GLY A 1014 24.27 -7.30 -35.19
N CYS A 1015 23.40 -7.62 -34.23
CA CYS A 1015 23.35 -6.94 -32.94
C CYS A 1015 24.47 -7.49 -32.04
N VAL A 1016 25.56 -6.72 -31.90
CA VAL A 1016 26.66 -7.04 -30.98
C VAL A 1016 26.18 -6.86 -29.53
N CYS A 1017 26.54 -7.79 -28.66
CA CYS A 1017 26.06 -7.87 -27.28
C CYS A 1017 26.39 -6.63 -26.43
N THR A 1018 25.44 -6.17 -25.61
CA THR A 1018 25.73 -5.61 -24.27
C THR A 1018 24.56 -5.89 -23.31
N ILE A 1019 24.76 -6.91 -22.48
CA ILE A 1019 24.37 -7.05 -21.06
C ILE A 1019 23.34 -6.04 -20.50
N MET A 1020 22.23 -6.60 -20.01
CA MET A 1020 21.46 -6.08 -18.84
C MET A 1020 21.76 -6.95 -17.61
#